data_AF-A7A251-F1
#
_entry.id   AF-A7A251-F1
#
_cell.length_a   1.000
_cell.length_b   1.000
_cell.length_c   1.000
_cell.angle_alpha   90.00
_cell.angle_beta   90.00
_cell.angle_gamma   90.00
#
_symmetry.space_group_name_H-M   'P 1'
#
loop_
_entity.id
_entity.type
_entity.pdbx_description
1 polymer ?
#
loop_
_entity_poly.entity_id
_entity_poly.type
_entity_poly.pdbx_seq_one_letter_code
_entity_poly.pdbx_strand_id
1 'polypeptide(L)'
;MDSPSNSIQNLQQEAQGSSSAQLADHDHDRVSMAMPLQTDQSVSVSQSSDNLRRSRRVPKPRTSIYDEYEEELKERANKPKRKRPAPPKKKAPSTQNSKSNDKVEKKKTTSIAKDGKPTLKTNDKKVAPKPKPAHEQVEPALIPSNWTSVIPLLTSDFKNQYSVISRLKNPNMKPVPYAGDIIKLMAFINKFSSFFHPDLQNLSFQDFEVGLDLYPGDPNGSAAGIVKGPEDTSLLLYPDFMAIKDIVYCQDKMNFLFLSLLDLTFTENFDGKSAKKKGPLTTWENLKSSSKKVFSNPLYRLRLVAREWGYPREWRQQLPSDQDISKPKTALFEQDEQTPVVDPSHPEILTPNIYTWNANEPLPLESDPLYNREMDKNGILALKPMDRVVLLRALTDWCASHSSAIHDEIYKLTHGKKDPVFGIQTQQVPRYTIEGVDNTINQFKKLCSLIQSRYEIRSKKKHFVKQLKEGKKPDLSRKLEILKEIKAELKNAVKSEKDELLFSLYDKWVPLFEGELPDQPLANPFLERLYKLRLQEFFLGRVPHIGDFYMPRLHSYGDSLEMSTFTDLRNLQALLSKFKNNEYNAFTLFENDGQSMSAQFKLFYHDTPSLAHDVARGRNTSGKVYWYELCHDSATLLEFLEFLDYKIVKPQDEKKEGNEKEKEALNNEAHILEQKSTTDNNPSINTNPLPKDAKYNTARKKLQILKEFLSDYYFILRQFEQMKVQFADMKPGKRQLRRIQRQTVNYNTEYDSEEYVDDEEDDEADIYDDNDNDSSFDDGRVKRQRT
;
A
#
# COMPACT_ATOMS: atom_id res chain seq x y z
N MET A 1 -69.59 -11.75 -23.75
CA MET A 1 -70.96 -12.22 -23.55
C MET A 1 -71.01 -12.91 -22.20
N ASP A 2 -71.68 -12.24 -21.27
CA ASP A 2 -72.72 -12.80 -20.40
C ASP A 2 -72.33 -13.83 -19.33
N SER A 3 -72.05 -13.32 -18.13
CA SER A 3 -72.49 -13.94 -16.87
C SER A 3 -74.04 -13.91 -16.79
N PRO A 4 -74.69 -14.83 -16.07
CA PRO A 4 -75.04 -14.59 -14.65
C PRO A 4 -74.72 -15.82 -13.76
N SER A 5 -74.28 -15.74 -12.49
CA SER A 5 -74.78 -15.03 -11.30
C SER A 5 -76.08 -15.60 -10.69
N ASN A 6 -76.03 -16.01 -9.42
CA ASN A 6 -77.19 -16.13 -8.54
C ASN A 6 -76.78 -15.73 -7.10
N SER A 7 -77.72 -15.16 -6.34
CA SER A 7 -77.51 -14.49 -5.04
C SER A 7 -78.50 -15.02 -3.98
N ILE A 8 -78.71 -14.29 -2.84
CA ILE A 8 -79.58 -14.56 -1.64
C ILE A 8 -78.75 -14.99 -0.39
N GLN A 9 -78.88 -14.40 0.82
CA GLN A 9 -79.69 -13.24 1.30
C GLN A 9 -79.06 -12.51 2.52
N ASN A 10 -79.64 -11.36 2.88
CA ASN A 10 -79.25 -10.45 3.97
C ASN A 10 -79.55 -10.97 5.40
N LEU A 11 -78.90 -10.36 6.39
CA LEU A 11 -79.60 -9.74 7.54
C LEU A 11 -78.76 -8.60 8.15
N GLN A 12 -79.41 -7.69 8.90
CA GLN A 12 -78.95 -6.31 9.15
C GLN A 12 -79.55 -5.76 10.47
N GLN A 13 -79.15 -4.53 10.85
CA GLN A 13 -79.57 -3.68 12.00
C GLN A 13 -78.75 -3.88 13.29
N GLU A 14 -78.42 -2.91 14.16
CA GLU A 14 -78.42 -1.40 14.24
C GLU A 14 -79.00 -0.89 15.57
N ALA A 15 -78.47 0.27 16.04
CA ALA A 15 -78.75 1.08 17.26
C ALA A 15 -77.50 1.16 18.18
N GLN A 16 -76.91 2.31 18.58
CA GLN A 16 -77.39 3.64 19.02
C GLN A 16 -78.17 3.61 20.35
N GLY A 17 -77.83 4.38 21.40
CA GLY A 17 -76.65 5.23 21.69
C GLY A 17 -76.85 6.14 22.92
N SER A 18 -75.77 6.70 23.52
CA SER A 18 -75.76 7.77 24.55
C SER A 18 -76.37 7.44 25.95
N SER A 19 -76.19 8.19 27.07
CA SER A 19 -75.32 9.33 27.47
C SER A 19 -75.01 9.28 28.99
N SER A 20 -74.07 10.10 29.52
CA SER A 20 -74.01 10.68 30.91
C SER A 20 -74.33 9.82 32.16
N ALA A 21 -73.58 9.76 33.27
CA ALA A 21 -72.32 10.38 33.79
C ALA A 21 -71.96 9.62 35.13
N GLN A 22 -71.21 10.04 36.16
CA GLN A 22 -70.48 11.27 36.54
C GLN A 22 -69.47 10.97 37.70
N LEU A 23 -68.45 11.83 37.90
CA LEU A 23 -67.66 12.14 39.12
C LEU A 23 -67.15 11.06 40.11
N ALA A 24 -65.82 10.95 40.23
CA ALA A 24 -65.04 11.12 41.47
C ALA A 24 -63.55 11.32 41.15
N ASP A 25 -62.83 12.16 41.90
CA ASP A 25 -61.47 12.64 41.57
C ASP A 25 -60.33 11.86 42.28
N HIS A 26 -59.13 11.85 41.68
CA HIS A 26 -57.94 12.43 42.34
C HIS A 26 -56.74 12.64 41.38
N ASP A 27 -55.88 13.59 41.75
CA ASP A 27 -54.84 14.22 40.94
C ASP A 27 -53.43 13.63 41.17
N HIS A 28 -52.58 13.57 40.13
CA HIS A 28 -51.70 14.72 39.79
C HIS A 28 -50.76 14.46 38.60
N ASP A 29 -50.95 15.31 37.59
CA ASP A 29 -49.99 15.95 36.67
C ASP A 29 -48.84 15.25 35.93
N ARG A 30 -48.62 15.80 34.73
CA ARG A 30 -47.57 15.47 33.76
C ARG A 30 -46.32 16.32 33.94
N VAL A 31 -45.15 15.73 33.72
CA VAL A 31 -43.90 16.50 33.51
C VAL A 31 -43.91 17.18 32.14
N SER A 32 -43.54 18.46 32.09
CA SER A 32 -43.34 19.25 30.87
C SER A 32 -41.96 19.92 30.87
N MET A 33 -41.42 20.24 29.70
CA MET A 33 -40.07 20.82 29.58
C MET A 33 -39.96 22.27 30.11
N ALA A 34 -38.86 22.58 30.78
CA ALA A 34 -38.33 23.95 30.93
C ALA A 34 -36.79 23.92 31.06
N MET A 35 -36.11 24.94 30.52
CA MET A 35 -34.67 25.14 30.73
C MET A 35 -34.40 25.93 32.02
N PRO A 36 -33.28 25.69 32.71
CA PRO A 36 -32.69 26.65 33.64
C PRO A 36 -31.54 27.43 32.97
N LEU A 37 -31.66 28.75 32.92
CA LEU A 37 -30.47 29.61 32.92
C LEU A 37 -29.79 29.49 34.30
N GLN A 38 -28.46 29.50 34.35
CA GLN A 38 -27.71 29.71 35.59
C GLN A 38 -27.18 31.14 35.66
N THR A 39 -27.42 31.79 36.79
CA THR A 39 -26.86 33.11 37.15
C THR A 39 -25.52 32.99 37.87
N ASP A 40 -24.76 34.09 37.89
CA ASP A 40 -23.41 34.16 38.43
C ASP A 40 -23.29 33.84 39.93
N GLN A 41 -22.16 33.25 40.31
CA GLN A 41 -21.48 33.62 41.55
C GLN A 41 -19.95 33.54 41.39
N SER A 42 -19.25 34.33 42.20
CA SER A 42 -17.88 34.79 41.93
C SER A 42 -16.79 33.94 42.56
N VAL A 43 -15.61 33.91 41.91
CA VAL A 43 -14.35 33.40 42.48
C VAL A 43 -13.31 34.52 42.48
N SER A 44 -12.50 34.58 43.54
CA SER A 44 -11.60 35.68 43.85
C SER A 44 -10.30 35.69 43.04
N VAL A 45 -9.69 36.87 42.92
CA VAL A 45 -8.40 37.08 42.24
C VAL A 45 -7.24 36.86 43.21
N SER A 46 -6.24 36.09 42.78
CA SER A 46 -4.86 36.24 43.24
C SER A 46 -3.92 36.18 42.04
N GLN A 47 -2.83 36.95 42.07
CA GLN A 47 -1.97 37.16 40.90
C GLN A 47 -0.67 36.34 41.01
N SER A 48 -0.28 35.71 39.91
CA SER A 48 1.14 35.55 39.56
C SER A 48 1.29 35.58 38.04
N SER A 49 2.43 36.08 37.56
CA SER A 49 2.65 36.43 36.16
C SER A 49 3.45 35.38 35.42
N ASP A 50 3.06 35.04 34.20
CA ASP A 50 4.06 34.81 33.14
C ASP A 50 3.54 35.09 31.72
N ASN A 51 4.46 35.35 30.79
CA ASN A 51 4.20 35.94 29.48
C ASN A 51 4.17 34.92 28.33
N LEU A 52 3.00 34.64 27.75
CA LEU A 52 2.88 33.93 26.47
C LEU A 52 1.77 34.51 25.57
N ARG A 53 2.16 35.23 24.52
CA ARG A 53 1.25 35.84 23.52
C ARG A 53 0.49 34.76 22.72
N ARG A 54 -0.76 34.47 23.08
CA ARG A 54 -1.70 33.73 22.21
C ARG A 54 -2.35 34.69 21.21
N SER A 55 -2.11 34.50 19.91
CA SER A 55 -2.77 35.27 18.86
C SER A 55 -4.19 34.74 18.59
N ARG A 56 -5.21 35.45 19.09
CA ARG A 56 -6.60 35.26 18.65
C ARG A 56 -6.73 35.69 17.18
N ARG A 57 -6.75 34.74 16.25
CA ARG A 57 -7.33 34.98 14.91
C ARG A 57 -8.84 34.80 15.00
N VAL A 58 -9.57 35.89 14.78
CA VAL A 58 -11.03 35.84 14.56
C VAL A 58 -11.27 35.22 13.17
N PRO A 59 -12.19 34.26 13.02
CA PRO A 59 -12.59 33.79 11.69
C PRO A 59 -13.20 34.93 10.89
N LYS A 60 -12.70 35.20 9.67
CA LYS A 60 -13.46 35.96 8.68
C LYS A 60 -14.52 35.05 8.05
N PRO A 61 -15.70 35.57 7.68
CA PRO A 61 -16.62 34.83 6.81
C PRO A 61 -15.96 34.54 5.46
N ARG A 62 -16.39 33.47 4.78
CA ARG A 62 -15.93 33.13 3.42
C ARG A 62 -16.49 34.14 2.41
N THR A 63 -15.62 34.93 1.80
CA THR A 63 -15.89 35.64 0.54
C THR A 63 -15.83 34.67 -0.65
N SER A 64 -16.40 35.06 -1.79
CA SER A 64 -16.33 34.25 -3.01
C SER A 64 -14.93 34.31 -3.63
N ILE A 65 -14.54 33.23 -4.31
CA ILE A 65 -13.29 33.18 -5.10
C ILE A 65 -13.32 34.23 -6.23
N TYR A 66 -14.51 34.64 -6.69
CA TYR A 66 -14.66 35.71 -7.68
C TYR A 66 -14.31 37.10 -7.11
N ASP A 67 -14.68 37.39 -5.86
CA ASP A 67 -14.44 38.70 -5.23
C ASP A 67 -12.93 38.94 -5.06
N GLU A 68 -12.21 37.91 -4.59
CA GLU A 68 -10.77 37.95 -4.33
C GLU A 68 -9.98 38.13 -5.65
N TYR A 69 -10.49 37.60 -6.77
CA TYR A 69 -9.88 37.76 -8.10
C TYR A 69 -10.14 39.15 -8.72
N GLU A 70 -11.32 39.74 -8.49
CA GLU A 70 -11.59 41.13 -8.88
C GLU A 70 -10.75 42.15 -8.09
N GLU A 71 -10.58 41.96 -6.78
CA GLU A 71 -9.68 42.80 -5.98
C GLU A 71 -8.23 42.69 -6.46
N GLU A 72 -7.73 41.49 -6.77
CA GLU A 72 -6.35 41.35 -7.24
C GLU A 72 -6.11 42.02 -8.61
N LEU A 73 -7.10 42.01 -9.50
CA LEU A 73 -7.05 42.74 -10.77
C LEU A 73 -7.02 44.27 -10.55
N LYS A 74 -7.84 44.79 -9.63
CA LYS A 74 -7.88 46.23 -9.28
C LYS A 74 -6.58 46.69 -8.59
N GLU A 75 -6.00 45.86 -7.72
CA GLU A 75 -4.67 46.05 -7.12
C GLU A 75 -3.52 46.07 -8.15
N ARG A 76 -3.60 45.23 -9.18
CA ARG A 76 -2.58 45.14 -10.24
C ARG A 76 -2.63 46.33 -11.21
N ALA A 77 -3.80 46.93 -11.43
CA ALA A 77 -3.96 48.12 -12.26
C ALA A 77 -3.35 49.40 -11.64
N ASN A 78 -3.45 49.57 -10.33
CA ASN A 78 -3.19 50.86 -9.64
C ASN A 78 -1.76 51.06 -9.09
N LYS A 79 -0.77 50.26 -9.47
CA LYS A 79 0.61 50.37 -8.93
C LYS A 79 1.49 51.36 -9.76
N PRO A 80 1.85 52.55 -9.23
CA PRO A 80 2.55 53.59 -9.99
C PRO A 80 4.01 53.23 -10.30
N LYS A 81 4.46 53.51 -11.53
CA LYS A 81 5.81 53.18 -12.01
C LYS A 81 6.88 54.04 -11.32
N ARG A 82 7.78 53.38 -10.57
CA ARG A 82 8.94 53.98 -9.87
C ARG A 82 9.79 54.88 -10.78
N LYS A 83 10.03 56.13 -10.37
CA LYS A 83 11.15 56.96 -10.87
C LYS A 83 12.45 56.54 -10.18
N ARG A 84 13.57 56.56 -10.92
CA ARG A 84 14.93 56.27 -10.39
C ARG A 84 15.49 57.53 -9.70
N PRO A 85 16.27 57.41 -8.61
CA PRO A 85 17.03 58.54 -8.06
C PRO A 85 18.15 58.96 -9.03
N ALA A 86 18.48 60.25 -9.05
CA ALA A 86 19.51 60.84 -9.90
C ALA A 86 20.79 61.18 -9.10
N PRO A 87 21.98 61.21 -9.73
CA PRO A 87 23.23 61.62 -9.08
C PRO A 87 23.24 63.12 -8.70
N PRO A 88 24.15 63.55 -7.79
CA PRO A 88 24.10 64.87 -7.17
C PRO A 88 24.41 66.04 -8.12
N LYS A 89 23.78 67.19 -7.86
CA LYS A 89 23.89 68.43 -8.65
C LYS A 89 25.30 69.04 -8.59
N LYS A 90 25.79 69.54 -9.73
CA LYS A 90 26.58 70.78 -9.80
C LYS A 90 25.92 71.76 -10.79
N LYS A 91 25.80 73.00 -10.32
CA LYS A 91 25.33 74.28 -10.92
C LYS A 91 24.81 74.32 -12.38
N ALA A 92 23.67 74.98 -12.55
CA ALA A 92 23.16 75.60 -13.79
C ALA A 92 23.63 77.09 -13.86
N PRO A 93 23.17 77.97 -14.79
CA PRO A 93 22.28 77.76 -15.94
C PRO A 93 22.71 78.45 -17.26
N SER A 94 22.01 78.15 -18.36
CA SER A 94 21.57 79.15 -19.34
C SER A 94 20.33 78.65 -20.12
N THR A 95 19.56 79.59 -20.68
CA THR A 95 18.29 79.35 -21.39
C THR A 95 18.43 79.54 -22.89
N GLN A 96 17.62 78.85 -23.71
CA GLN A 96 16.62 79.47 -24.59
C GLN A 96 15.85 78.45 -25.47
N ASN A 97 14.57 78.76 -25.74
CA ASN A 97 13.82 78.76 -27.02
C ASN A 97 14.24 77.82 -28.19
N SER A 98 13.32 77.27 -29.00
CA SER A 98 11.85 77.46 -29.11
C SER A 98 11.12 76.35 -29.91
N LYS A 99 9.78 76.39 -29.82
CA LYS A 99 8.75 76.09 -30.87
C LYS A 99 9.23 76.29 -32.33
N SER A 100 8.65 75.67 -33.38
CA SER A 100 7.56 74.65 -33.54
C SER A 100 7.43 74.25 -35.04
N ASN A 101 6.34 73.54 -35.42
CA ASN A 101 5.73 73.49 -36.78
C ASN A 101 6.47 72.65 -37.88
N ASP A 102 5.80 72.05 -38.87
CA ASP A 102 4.38 71.65 -39.03
C ASP A 102 4.19 70.53 -40.10
N LYS A 103 3.00 69.89 -40.10
CA LYS A 103 2.21 69.34 -41.24
C LYS A 103 2.78 68.44 -42.39
N VAL A 104 1.97 67.40 -42.68
CA VAL A 104 1.42 66.96 -44.02
C VAL A 104 2.09 65.84 -44.86
N GLU A 105 1.50 64.64 -44.70
CA GLU A 105 0.90 63.73 -45.70
C GLU A 105 1.64 62.99 -46.86
N LYS A 106 1.56 61.65 -46.75
CA LYS A 106 0.98 60.65 -47.72
C LYS A 106 1.78 60.06 -48.91
N LYS A 107 1.63 58.72 -48.99
CA LYS A 107 1.61 57.79 -50.16
C LYS A 107 2.97 57.47 -50.84
N LYS A 108 3.39 56.20 -50.79
CA LYS A 108 3.31 55.15 -51.85
C LYS A 108 4.10 55.54 -53.11
N THR A 109 5.06 54.74 -53.59
CA THR A 109 4.85 53.38 -54.15
C THR A 109 6.04 52.39 -53.94
N THR A 110 5.96 51.21 -54.59
CA THR A 110 6.80 50.01 -54.41
C THR A 110 7.60 49.61 -55.65
N SER A 111 8.90 49.29 -55.50
CA SER A 111 9.64 48.25 -56.26
C SER A 111 11.03 48.06 -55.58
N ILE A 112 11.43 46.85 -55.16
CA ILE A 112 12.05 45.76 -55.93
C ILE A 112 13.35 46.15 -56.64
N ALA A 113 14.51 45.88 -56.01
CA ALA A 113 15.65 45.20 -56.65
C ALA A 113 16.76 44.79 -55.64
N LYS A 114 17.07 43.50 -55.67
CA LYS A 114 18.30 42.74 -55.37
C LYS A 114 19.62 43.42 -54.91
N ASP A 115 20.28 42.66 -54.03
CA ASP A 115 21.71 42.31 -53.98
C ASP A 115 22.81 43.39 -53.86
N GLY A 116 23.72 43.17 -52.90
CA GLY A 116 24.97 43.94 -52.77
C GLY A 116 25.49 44.05 -51.34
N LYS A 117 26.41 43.16 -50.93
CA LYS A 117 27.30 43.43 -49.78
C LYS A 117 28.28 44.55 -50.18
N PRO A 118 28.54 45.50 -49.27
CA PRO A 118 29.91 45.90 -49.02
C PRO A 118 30.30 45.56 -47.58
N THR A 119 31.23 44.62 -47.43
CA THR A 119 32.09 44.58 -46.24
C THR A 119 32.96 45.82 -46.20
N LEU A 120 33.22 46.37 -45.00
CA LEU A 120 34.56 46.74 -44.50
C LEU A 120 34.44 47.63 -43.23
N LYS A 121 35.16 47.23 -42.15
CA LYS A 121 35.85 48.11 -41.16
C LYS A 121 35.01 49.15 -40.37
N THR A 122 35.24 49.41 -39.09
CA THR A 122 36.07 48.78 -38.03
C THR A 122 35.56 49.26 -36.66
N ASN A 123 35.96 48.57 -35.59
CA ASN A 123 36.00 49.08 -34.22
C ASN A 123 34.71 49.67 -33.63
N ASP A 124 33.99 48.84 -32.87
CA ASP A 124 33.80 49.20 -31.46
C ASP A 124 33.72 47.94 -30.57
N LYS A 125 34.78 47.65 -29.81
CA LYS A 125 34.83 46.48 -28.91
C LYS A 125 34.07 46.78 -27.61
N LYS A 126 32.74 46.72 -27.66
CA LYS A 126 31.92 46.61 -26.45
C LYS A 126 32.20 45.27 -25.76
N VAL A 127 33.17 45.30 -24.84
CA VAL A 127 33.51 44.19 -23.95
C VAL A 127 32.24 43.80 -23.17
N ALA A 128 31.69 42.63 -23.47
CA ALA A 128 30.62 42.05 -22.67
C ALA A 128 31.09 41.95 -21.21
N PRO A 129 30.26 42.31 -20.21
CA PRO A 129 30.68 42.29 -18.83
C PRO A 129 31.06 40.87 -18.43
N LYS A 130 32.35 40.65 -18.11
CA LYS A 130 32.80 39.36 -17.57
C LYS A 130 31.91 39.00 -16.38
N PRO A 131 31.38 37.76 -16.28
CA PRO A 131 30.70 37.34 -15.06
C PRO A 131 31.67 37.51 -13.89
N LYS A 132 31.16 38.01 -12.76
CA LYS A 132 31.96 38.12 -11.54
C LYS A 132 32.49 36.72 -11.20
N PRO A 133 33.78 36.55 -10.83
CA PRO A 133 34.26 35.26 -10.36
C PRO A 133 33.41 34.82 -9.17
N ALA A 134 33.04 33.54 -9.13
CA ALA A 134 32.24 32.99 -8.03
C ALA A 134 32.98 33.20 -6.69
N HIS A 135 32.27 33.72 -5.70
CA HIS A 135 32.86 34.02 -4.40
C HIS A 135 33.01 32.73 -3.59
N GLU A 136 34.21 32.16 -3.63
CA GLU A 136 34.51 30.77 -3.29
C GLU A 136 33.82 29.78 -4.27
N GLN A 137 34.32 28.54 -4.34
CA GLN A 137 33.70 27.50 -5.18
C GLN A 137 32.33 27.13 -4.59
N VAL A 138 31.27 27.25 -5.39
CA VAL A 138 29.90 26.96 -4.94
C VAL A 138 29.77 25.48 -4.61
N GLU A 139 29.09 25.15 -3.51
CA GLU A 139 28.83 23.76 -3.15
C GLU A 139 27.89 23.10 -4.19
N PRO A 140 28.16 21.86 -4.63
CA PRO A 140 27.28 21.12 -5.52
C PRO A 140 25.83 21.08 -5.04
N ALA A 141 24.90 21.21 -6.00
CA ALA A 141 23.47 21.18 -5.72
C ALA A 141 23.04 19.80 -5.18
N LEU A 142 22.35 19.81 -4.04
CA LEU A 142 21.82 18.63 -3.38
C LEU A 142 20.29 18.74 -3.36
N ILE A 143 19.62 17.85 -4.11
CA ILE A 143 18.15 17.84 -4.28
C ILE A 143 17.60 16.60 -3.55
N PRO A 144 16.94 16.73 -2.38
CA PRO A 144 16.59 15.57 -1.56
C PRO A 144 15.66 14.56 -2.22
N SER A 145 14.71 15.00 -3.05
CA SER A 145 13.77 14.13 -3.78
C SER A 145 14.45 13.10 -4.70
N ASN A 146 15.68 13.37 -5.14
CA ASN A 146 16.38 12.49 -6.06
C ASN A 146 17.03 11.29 -5.35
N TRP A 147 17.19 11.37 -4.02
CA TRP A 147 18.03 10.46 -3.24
C TRP A 147 17.28 9.66 -2.16
N THR A 148 15.96 9.77 -2.06
CA THR A 148 15.15 9.00 -1.08
C THR A 148 15.26 7.48 -1.28
N SER A 149 15.14 6.69 -0.21
CA SER A 149 14.98 5.23 -0.32
C SER A 149 13.65 4.85 -0.99
N VAL A 150 12.63 5.69 -0.85
CA VAL A 150 11.29 5.48 -1.42
C VAL A 150 11.06 6.35 -2.66
N ILE A 151 10.43 5.78 -3.69
CA ILE A 151 10.01 6.43 -4.94
C ILE A 151 8.48 6.44 -5.03
N PRO A 152 7.83 7.53 -5.47
CA PRO A 152 6.40 7.53 -5.76
C PRO A 152 6.06 6.78 -7.05
N LEU A 153 5.03 5.93 -7.02
CA LEU A 153 4.41 5.41 -8.24
C LEU A 153 3.40 6.44 -8.77
N LEU A 154 3.54 6.85 -10.02
CA LEU A 154 2.62 7.80 -10.65
C LEU A 154 1.72 7.10 -11.66
N THR A 155 0.44 7.48 -11.69
CA THR A 155 -0.50 6.99 -12.72
C THR A 155 -0.28 7.66 -14.08
N SER A 156 0.49 8.76 -14.14
CA SER A 156 0.92 9.41 -15.37
C SER A 156 1.68 8.48 -16.31
N ASP A 157 2.44 7.55 -15.76
CA ASP A 157 3.38 6.69 -16.49
C ASP A 157 2.64 5.89 -17.58
N PHE A 158 1.42 5.42 -17.28
CA PHE A 158 0.60 4.60 -18.16
C PHE A 158 -0.44 5.38 -18.99
N LYS A 159 -0.62 6.70 -18.80
CA LYS A 159 -1.68 7.48 -19.50
C LYS A 159 -1.63 7.37 -21.03
N ASN A 160 -0.45 7.14 -21.60
CA ASN A 160 -0.23 6.97 -23.04
C ASN A 160 0.17 5.54 -23.43
N GLN A 161 0.07 4.57 -22.51
CA GLN A 161 0.49 3.19 -22.71
C GLN A 161 -0.70 2.23 -22.62
N TYR A 162 -0.83 1.33 -23.59
CA TYR A 162 -1.74 0.19 -23.52
C TYR A 162 -0.92 -1.09 -23.25
N SER A 163 -1.43 -1.94 -22.36
CA SER A 163 -1.01 -3.33 -22.18
C SER A 163 -1.59 -4.21 -23.29
N VAL A 164 -1.05 -5.42 -23.43
CA VAL A 164 -1.58 -6.47 -24.31
C VAL A 164 -1.41 -7.81 -23.60
N ILE A 165 -2.39 -8.18 -22.76
CA ILE A 165 -2.33 -9.32 -21.84
C ILE A 165 -1.92 -10.63 -22.53
N SER A 166 -2.41 -10.86 -23.77
CA SER A 166 -2.11 -12.08 -24.54
C SER A 166 -0.62 -12.32 -24.82
N ARG A 167 0.25 -11.32 -24.66
CA ARG A 167 1.72 -11.46 -24.75
C ARG A 167 2.36 -12.18 -23.56
N LEU A 168 1.65 -12.27 -22.43
CA LEU A 168 2.09 -13.00 -21.25
C LEU A 168 1.42 -14.37 -21.08
N LYS A 169 0.47 -14.75 -21.97
CA LYS A 169 -0.27 -16.01 -21.89
C LYS A 169 0.70 -17.20 -21.75
N ASN A 170 0.55 -17.94 -20.66
CA ASN A 170 1.24 -19.19 -20.36
C ASN A 170 0.31 -20.05 -19.46
N PRO A 171 0.57 -21.35 -19.26
CA PRO A 171 -0.33 -22.24 -18.49
C PRO A 171 -0.58 -21.80 -17.04
N ASN A 172 0.41 -21.16 -16.40
CA ASN A 172 0.30 -20.67 -15.02
C ASN A 172 -0.39 -19.29 -14.93
N MET A 173 -0.67 -18.64 -16.08
CA MET A 173 -1.34 -17.34 -16.12
C MET A 173 -2.87 -17.46 -15.94
N LYS A 174 -3.31 -17.67 -14.69
CA LYS A 174 -4.73 -17.82 -14.34
C LYS A 174 -5.35 -16.46 -13.96
N PRO A 175 -6.53 -16.07 -14.49
CA PRO A 175 -7.23 -14.89 -14.00
C PRO A 175 -7.78 -15.15 -12.58
N VAL A 176 -7.62 -14.17 -11.67
CA VAL A 176 -8.04 -14.33 -10.26
C VAL A 176 -8.78 -13.06 -9.79
N PRO A 177 -10.11 -13.00 -9.95
CA PRO A 177 -10.91 -11.80 -9.63
C PRO A 177 -10.77 -11.35 -8.17
N TYR A 178 -10.74 -12.30 -7.24
CA TYR A 178 -10.62 -12.03 -5.80
C TYR A 178 -9.22 -11.58 -5.35
N ALA A 179 -8.19 -11.69 -6.19
CA ALA A 179 -6.81 -11.46 -5.75
C ALA A 179 -6.55 -10.03 -5.26
N GLY A 180 -7.15 -9.01 -5.92
CA GLY A 180 -7.05 -7.62 -5.47
C GLY A 180 -7.63 -7.39 -4.07
N ASP A 181 -8.68 -8.13 -3.71
CA ASP A 181 -9.34 -8.03 -2.41
C ASP A 181 -8.54 -8.78 -1.34
N ILE A 182 -8.05 -10.01 -1.60
CA ILE A 182 -7.17 -10.73 -0.66
C ILE A 182 -5.85 -9.97 -0.44
N ILE A 183 -5.27 -9.38 -1.49
CA ILE A 183 -4.10 -8.50 -1.39
C ILE A 183 -4.37 -7.31 -0.47
N LYS A 184 -5.57 -6.73 -0.51
CA LYS A 184 -5.99 -5.66 0.39
C LYS A 184 -6.12 -6.14 1.83
N LEU A 185 -6.72 -7.31 2.08
CA LEU A 185 -6.79 -7.91 3.44
C LEU A 185 -5.39 -8.10 4.02
N MET A 186 -4.50 -8.72 3.24
CA MET A 186 -3.10 -8.95 3.63
C MET A 186 -2.37 -7.62 3.90
N ALA A 187 -2.52 -6.62 3.03
CA ALA A 187 -1.90 -5.31 3.24
C ALA A 187 -2.44 -4.56 4.48
N PHE A 188 -3.73 -4.74 4.80
CA PHE A 188 -4.34 -4.19 6.01
C PHE A 188 -3.75 -4.82 7.29
N ILE A 189 -3.74 -6.16 7.37
CA ILE A 189 -3.12 -6.90 8.48
C ILE A 189 -1.65 -6.50 8.66
N ASN A 190 -0.90 -6.42 7.55
CA ASN A 190 0.51 -6.06 7.56
C ASN A 190 0.77 -4.63 8.09
N LYS A 191 0.03 -3.63 7.60
CA LYS A 191 0.18 -2.24 8.05
C LYS A 191 -0.22 -2.07 9.52
N PHE A 192 -1.23 -2.80 9.98
CA PHE A 192 -1.76 -2.71 11.34
C PHE A 192 -1.38 -3.91 12.23
N SER A 193 -0.24 -4.56 11.96
CA SER A 193 0.23 -5.78 12.64
C SER A 193 0.13 -5.74 14.17
N SER A 194 0.43 -4.58 14.79
CA SER A 194 0.32 -4.38 16.25
C SER A 194 -1.09 -4.52 16.85
N PHE A 195 -2.12 -4.69 16.03
CA PHE A 195 -3.52 -4.90 16.44
C PHE A 195 -4.02 -6.33 16.13
N PHE A 196 -3.21 -7.16 15.45
CA PHE A 196 -3.58 -8.52 15.03
C PHE A 196 -2.72 -9.59 15.73
N HIS A 197 -3.35 -10.71 16.09
CA HIS A 197 -2.68 -11.86 16.70
C HIS A 197 -1.57 -12.42 15.78
N PRO A 198 -0.43 -12.91 16.30
CA PRO A 198 0.67 -13.43 15.47
C PRO A 198 0.24 -14.47 14.41
N ASP A 199 -0.68 -15.37 14.74
CA ASP A 199 -1.19 -16.39 13.78
C ASP A 199 -2.04 -15.82 12.62
N LEU A 200 -2.41 -14.54 12.68
CA LEU A 200 -3.00 -13.79 11.56
C LEU A 200 -1.91 -13.05 10.76
N GLN A 201 -0.76 -12.75 11.37
CA GLN A 201 0.37 -12.09 10.72
C GLN A 201 1.19 -13.05 9.85
N ASN A 202 1.08 -14.36 10.01
CA ASN A 202 1.77 -15.36 9.18
C ASN A 202 0.89 -16.02 8.09
N LEU A 203 -0.31 -15.46 7.84
CA LEU A 203 -1.19 -15.91 6.75
C LEU A 203 -0.54 -15.79 5.36
N SER A 204 -0.47 -16.89 4.63
CA SER A 204 -0.20 -16.93 3.18
C SER A 204 -1.44 -16.63 2.36
N PHE A 205 -1.26 -16.21 1.10
CA PHE A 205 -2.38 -16.00 0.18
C PHE A 205 -3.22 -17.29 0.03
N GLN A 206 -2.54 -18.44 -0.07
CA GLN A 206 -3.15 -19.77 -0.09
C GLN A 206 -3.97 -20.10 1.17
N ASP A 207 -3.63 -19.59 2.36
CA ASP A 207 -4.41 -19.84 3.57
C ASP A 207 -5.78 -19.15 3.50
N PHE A 208 -5.90 -18.03 2.75
CA PHE A 208 -7.21 -17.43 2.42
C PHE A 208 -7.97 -18.27 1.40
N GLU A 209 -7.30 -18.83 0.39
CA GLU A 209 -7.97 -19.62 -0.65
C GLU A 209 -8.54 -20.93 -0.09
N VAL A 210 -7.73 -21.70 0.65
CA VAL A 210 -8.16 -22.92 1.35
C VAL A 210 -9.20 -22.59 2.44
N GLY A 211 -8.97 -21.51 3.21
CA GLY A 211 -9.84 -21.13 4.32
C GLY A 211 -11.18 -20.53 3.90
N LEU A 212 -11.32 -20.04 2.67
CA LEU A 212 -12.55 -19.44 2.13
C LEU A 212 -13.15 -20.23 0.95
N ASP A 213 -12.55 -21.36 0.54
CA ASP A 213 -12.99 -22.21 -0.58
C ASP A 213 -12.98 -21.47 -1.95
N LEU A 214 -11.85 -20.81 -2.23
CA LEU A 214 -11.62 -19.99 -3.42
C LEU A 214 -10.65 -20.69 -4.39
N TYR A 215 -10.98 -20.73 -5.67
CA TYR A 215 -10.20 -21.42 -6.69
C TYR A 215 -9.84 -20.47 -7.85
N PRO A 216 -8.55 -20.38 -8.26
CA PRO A 216 -8.10 -19.47 -9.31
C PRO A 216 -8.41 -20.03 -10.71
N GLY A 217 -8.81 -19.16 -11.65
CA GLY A 217 -8.95 -19.52 -13.06
C GLY A 217 -10.24 -19.07 -13.75
N ASP A 218 -11.33 -18.83 -13.02
CA ASP A 218 -12.57 -18.28 -13.57
C ASP A 218 -12.59 -16.74 -13.52
N PRO A 219 -12.69 -16.02 -14.65
CA PRO A 219 -12.86 -14.56 -14.66
C PRO A 219 -14.09 -14.04 -13.92
N ASN A 220 -15.09 -14.88 -13.65
CA ASN A 220 -16.37 -14.46 -13.05
C ASN A 220 -16.39 -14.50 -11.51
N GLY A 221 -15.43 -15.17 -10.86
CA GLY A 221 -15.37 -15.25 -9.40
C GLY A 221 -14.37 -16.27 -8.87
N SER A 222 -14.88 -17.42 -8.42
CA SER A 222 -14.12 -18.59 -7.99
C SER A 222 -14.40 -19.73 -8.96
N ALA A 223 -13.37 -20.45 -9.39
CA ALA A 223 -13.53 -21.62 -10.25
C ALA A 223 -14.20 -22.80 -9.50
N ALA A 224 -14.61 -23.84 -10.24
CA ALA A 224 -15.23 -25.04 -9.68
C ALA A 224 -14.23 -26.04 -9.06
N GLY A 225 -12.94 -25.71 -9.05
CA GLY A 225 -11.84 -26.55 -8.55
C GLY A 225 -10.51 -26.20 -9.22
N ILE A 226 -9.47 -26.99 -8.95
CA ILE A 226 -8.09 -26.78 -9.42
C ILE A 226 -7.72 -27.86 -10.44
N VAL A 227 -7.13 -27.42 -11.55
CA VAL A 227 -6.49 -28.27 -12.57
C VAL A 227 -5.27 -28.97 -11.95
N LYS A 228 -5.29 -30.31 -11.88
CA LYS A 228 -4.30 -31.10 -11.13
C LYS A 228 -2.86 -31.00 -11.65
N GLY A 229 -2.69 -30.81 -12.96
CA GLY A 229 -1.39 -30.67 -13.62
C GLY A 229 -1.55 -30.23 -15.09
N PRO A 230 -0.46 -29.91 -15.80
CA PRO A 230 -0.55 -29.28 -17.13
C PRO A 230 -1.32 -30.07 -18.20
N GLU A 231 -1.32 -31.40 -18.09
CA GLU A 231 -1.99 -32.34 -19.02
C GLU A 231 -3.36 -32.82 -18.51
N ASP A 232 -3.68 -32.63 -17.22
CA ASP A 232 -4.86 -33.20 -16.58
C ASP A 232 -5.98 -32.17 -16.47
N THR A 233 -6.98 -32.28 -17.34
CA THR A 233 -8.14 -31.36 -17.39
C THR A 233 -9.18 -31.62 -16.28
N SER A 234 -8.96 -32.59 -15.39
CA SER A 234 -9.85 -32.79 -14.23
C SER A 234 -9.70 -31.67 -13.20
N LEU A 235 -10.79 -31.34 -12.52
CA LEU A 235 -10.84 -30.33 -11.46
C LEU A 235 -10.98 -31.03 -10.12
N LEU A 236 -10.12 -30.68 -9.17
CA LEU A 236 -10.12 -31.18 -7.79
C LEU A 236 -10.43 -30.05 -6.81
N LEU A 237 -11.14 -30.36 -5.73
CA LEU A 237 -11.38 -29.48 -4.59
C LEU A 237 -10.27 -29.64 -3.54
N TYR A 238 -10.13 -28.70 -2.62
CA TYR A 238 -9.12 -28.81 -1.54
C TYR A 238 -9.16 -30.14 -0.76
N PRO A 239 -10.33 -30.72 -0.41
CA PRO A 239 -10.40 -32.01 0.28
C PRO A 239 -9.87 -33.23 -0.52
N ASP A 240 -9.73 -33.11 -1.84
CA ASP A 240 -9.28 -34.22 -2.70
C ASP A 240 -7.75 -34.39 -2.71
N PHE A 241 -7.00 -33.39 -2.24
CA PHE A 241 -5.53 -33.40 -2.25
C PHE A 241 -4.86 -32.80 -1.00
N MET A 242 -5.61 -32.20 -0.06
CA MET A 242 -5.09 -31.72 1.23
C MET A 242 -5.71 -32.47 2.41
N ALA A 243 -4.96 -32.60 3.50
CA ALA A 243 -5.49 -33.18 4.73
C ALA A 243 -6.56 -32.27 5.36
N ILE A 244 -7.69 -32.87 5.78
CA ILE A 244 -8.84 -32.13 6.33
C ILE A 244 -8.45 -31.26 7.54
N LYS A 245 -7.48 -31.71 8.36
CA LYS A 245 -6.92 -30.92 9.48
C LYS A 245 -6.43 -29.54 9.03
N ASP A 246 -5.72 -29.48 7.90
CA ASP A 246 -5.06 -28.26 7.43
C ASP A 246 -6.06 -27.32 6.75
N ILE A 247 -7.10 -27.88 6.11
CA ILE A 247 -8.25 -27.13 5.61
C ILE A 247 -9.00 -26.47 6.78
N VAL A 248 -9.29 -27.24 7.84
CA VAL A 248 -9.93 -26.72 9.07
C VAL A 248 -9.06 -25.66 9.74
N TYR A 249 -7.73 -25.82 9.77
CA TYR A 249 -6.81 -24.81 10.30
C TYR A 249 -6.87 -23.48 9.52
N CYS A 250 -6.94 -23.53 8.19
CA CYS A 250 -7.13 -22.33 7.36
C CYS A 250 -8.49 -21.68 7.60
N GLN A 251 -9.56 -22.48 7.70
CA GLN A 251 -10.91 -22.02 8.04
C GLN A 251 -11.00 -21.37 9.43
N ASP A 252 -10.33 -21.96 10.44
CA ASP A 252 -10.20 -21.42 11.80
C ASP A 252 -9.54 -20.03 11.77
N LYS A 253 -8.44 -19.85 11.01
CA LYS A 253 -7.80 -18.54 10.84
C LYS A 253 -8.70 -17.51 10.15
N MET A 254 -9.49 -17.92 9.15
CA MET A 254 -10.43 -17.00 8.48
C MET A 254 -11.56 -16.54 9.40
N ASN A 255 -12.11 -17.45 10.21
CA ASN A 255 -13.08 -17.11 11.26
C ASN A 255 -12.45 -16.25 12.37
N PHE A 256 -11.18 -16.49 12.72
CA PHE A 256 -10.47 -15.66 13.69
C PHE A 256 -10.25 -14.24 13.16
N LEU A 257 -9.77 -14.08 11.92
CA LEU A 257 -9.63 -12.78 11.25
C LEU A 257 -10.97 -12.03 11.19
N PHE A 258 -12.06 -12.73 10.86
CA PHE A 258 -13.40 -12.16 10.82
C PHE A 258 -13.84 -11.61 12.18
N LEU A 259 -13.65 -12.37 13.26
CA LEU A 259 -13.92 -11.92 14.63
C LEU A 259 -13.01 -10.74 15.03
N SER A 260 -11.71 -10.81 14.71
CA SER A 260 -10.75 -9.72 14.95
C SER A 260 -11.18 -8.41 14.28
N LEU A 261 -11.62 -8.43 13.02
CA LEU A 261 -12.09 -7.24 12.32
C LEU A 261 -13.38 -6.67 12.94
N LEU A 262 -14.29 -7.53 13.42
CA LEU A 262 -15.53 -7.12 14.08
C LEU A 262 -15.25 -6.44 15.43
N ASP A 263 -14.46 -7.08 16.31
CA ASP A 263 -14.13 -6.51 17.63
C ASP A 263 -13.27 -5.24 17.53
N LEU A 264 -12.28 -5.22 16.63
CA LEU A 264 -11.45 -4.05 16.34
C LEU A 264 -12.26 -2.85 15.81
N THR A 265 -13.45 -3.10 15.24
CA THR A 265 -14.35 -2.06 14.74
C THR A 265 -15.34 -1.58 15.82
N PHE A 266 -15.88 -2.48 16.65
CA PHE A 266 -16.98 -2.17 17.57
C PHE A 266 -16.62 -2.11 19.06
N THR A 267 -15.69 -2.94 19.51
CA THR A 267 -15.45 -3.21 20.93
C THR A 267 -14.49 -2.20 21.57
N GLU A 268 -13.64 -1.53 20.78
CA GLU A 268 -12.75 -0.45 21.24
C GLU A 268 -13.47 0.77 21.80
N ASN A 269 -14.72 1.00 21.37
CA ASN A 269 -15.45 2.27 21.57
C ASN A 269 -15.90 2.54 23.01
N PHE A 270 -15.61 1.63 23.95
CA PHE A 270 -16.05 1.70 25.34
C PHE A 270 -14.96 2.11 26.34
N ASP A 271 -13.68 1.84 26.04
CA ASP A 271 -12.57 2.08 26.98
C ASP A 271 -11.53 3.07 26.44
N GLY A 272 -11.77 4.37 26.62
CA GLY A 272 -10.86 5.46 26.23
C GLY A 272 -9.48 5.47 26.93
N LYS A 273 -9.23 4.50 27.84
CA LYS A 273 -7.91 4.18 28.41
C LYS A 273 -7.28 2.92 27.78
N SER A 274 -8.08 1.94 27.36
CA SER A 274 -7.61 0.69 26.74
C SER A 274 -7.32 0.85 25.25
N ALA A 275 -8.10 1.67 24.53
CA ALA A 275 -7.93 2.00 23.09
C ALA A 275 -6.60 2.72 22.73
N LYS A 276 -5.69 2.89 23.70
CA LYS A 276 -4.33 3.42 23.52
C LYS A 276 -3.24 2.36 23.69
N LYS A 277 -3.61 1.14 24.13
CA LYS A 277 -2.69 0.01 24.32
C LYS A 277 -2.54 -0.73 22.99
N LYS A 278 -1.33 -0.75 22.44
CA LYS A 278 -1.01 -1.62 21.30
C LYS A 278 -1.00 -3.08 21.75
N GLY A 279 -1.68 -3.94 21.00
CA GLY A 279 -1.79 -5.37 21.21
C GLY A 279 -3.06 -5.93 20.56
N PRO A 280 -3.13 -7.25 20.30
CA PRO A 280 -4.35 -7.89 19.83
C PRO A 280 -5.44 -7.86 20.92
N LEU A 281 -6.66 -7.49 20.53
CA LEU A 281 -7.82 -7.51 21.44
C LEU A 281 -8.50 -8.89 21.49
N THR A 282 -8.54 -9.59 20.35
CA THR A 282 -9.11 -10.92 20.20
C THR A 282 -8.05 -12.00 20.34
N THR A 283 -8.34 -13.03 21.14
CA THR A 283 -7.54 -14.24 21.27
C THR A 283 -8.25 -15.44 20.64
N TRP A 284 -7.55 -16.55 20.46
CA TRP A 284 -8.14 -17.82 20.04
C TRP A 284 -9.23 -18.34 20.98
N GLU A 285 -9.19 -17.96 22.27
CA GLU A 285 -10.19 -18.35 23.28
C GLU A 285 -11.53 -17.65 23.03
N ASN A 286 -11.53 -16.44 22.45
CA ASN A 286 -12.77 -15.76 22.06
C ASN A 286 -13.48 -16.52 20.93
N LEU A 287 -12.74 -17.02 19.94
CA LEU A 287 -13.28 -17.82 18.85
C LEU A 287 -13.74 -19.20 19.33
N LYS A 288 -12.93 -19.88 20.14
CA LYS A 288 -13.19 -21.25 20.63
C LYS A 288 -14.09 -21.29 21.87
N SER A 289 -14.75 -20.18 22.19
CA SER A 289 -15.71 -20.08 23.28
C SER A 289 -16.99 -20.85 22.96
N SER A 290 -17.46 -21.69 23.89
CA SER A 290 -18.73 -22.44 23.80
C SER A 290 -20.00 -21.56 23.79
N SER A 291 -19.86 -20.24 23.69
CA SER A 291 -20.95 -19.27 23.66
C SER A 291 -21.64 -19.23 22.30
N LYS A 292 -22.96 -19.47 22.27
CA LYS A 292 -23.80 -19.33 21.07
C LYS A 292 -23.93 -17.88 20.54
N LYS A 293 -23.12 -16.93 21.03
CA LYS A 293 -23.19 -15.50 20.71
C LYS A 293 -21.86 -14.90 20.20
N VAL A 294 -20.82 -15.71 19.95
CA VAL A 294 -19.49 -15.24 19.48
C VAL A 294 -19.61 -14.26 18.31
N PHE A 295 -20.31 -14.64 17.24
CA PHE A 295 -20.52 -13.76 16.08
C PHE A 295 -21.81 -12.94 16.16
N SER A 296 -22.90 -13.50 16.69
CA SER A 296 -24.21 -12.83 16.77
C SER A 296 -24.16 -11.46 17.46
N ASN A 297 -23.38 -11.31 18.54
CA ASN A 297 -23.29 -10.03 19.27
C ASN A 297 -22.62 -8.90 18.44
N PRO A 298 -21.41 -9.08 17.86
CA PRO A 298 -20.84 -8.08 16.94
C PRO A 298 -21.65 -7.89 15.65
N LEU A 299 -22.20 -8.95 15.06
CA LEU A 299 -23.01 -8.88 13.84
C LEU A 299 -24.29 -8.07 14.04
N TYR A 300 -24.93 -8.17 15.20
CA TYR A 300 -26.07 -7.32 15.55
C TYR A 300 -25.69 -5.83 15.52
N ARG A 301 -24.53 -5.45 16.08
CA ARG A 301 -24.04 -4.06 16.00
C ARG A 301 -23.78 -3.62 14.56
N LEU A 302 -23.17 -4.47 13.74
CA LEU A 302 -22.89 -4.18 12.33
C LEU A 302 -24.19 -3.95 11.53
N ARG A 303 -25.20 -4.81 11.70
CA ARG A 303 -26.51 -4.70 11.04
C ARG A 303 -27.25 -3.39 11.37
N LEU A 304 -27.03 -2.79 12.54
CA LEU A 304 -27.61 -1.50 12.90
C LEU A 304 -27.01 -0.32 12.13
N VAL A 305 -25.74 -0.38 11.73
CA VAL A 305 -25.00 0.75 11.13
C VAL A 305 -24.70 0.59 9.63
N ALA A 306 -24.78 -0.63 9.08
CA ALA A 306 -24.34 -0.94 7.71
C ALA A 306 -24.97 -0.07 6.60
N ARG A 307 -26.22 0.42 6.79
CA ARG A 307 -26.88 1.31 5.81
C ARG A 307 -26.31 2.74 5.84
N GLU A 308 -25.88 3.23 7.00
CA GLU A 308 -25.17 4.52 7.12
C GLU A 308 -23.74 4.40 6.61
N TRP A 309 -23.05 3.31 6.94
CA TRP A 309 -21.66 3.05 6.53
C TRP A 309 -21.51 2.69 5.05
N GLY A 310 -22.62 2.40 4.36
CA GLY A 310 -22.68 2.09 2.94
C GLY A 310 -22.26 0.66 2.61
N TYR A 311 -23.16 -0.09 1.95
CA TYR A 311 -22.95 -1.48 1.57
C TYR A 311 -21.87 -1.65 0.49
N PRO A 312 -21.16 -2.80 0.42
CA PRO A 312 -20.28 -3.12 -0.70
C PRO A 312 -21.04 -3.13 -2.04
N ARG A 313 -20.35 -2.92 -3.17
CA ARG A 313 -21.00 -2.78 -4.50
C ARG A 313 -21.83 -4.02 -4.85
N GLU A 314 -21.35 -5.17 -4.43
CA GLU A 314 -21.88 -6.49 -4.75
C GLU A 314 -23.22 -6.78 -4.05
N TRP A 315 -23.52 -6.09 -2.94
CA TRP A 315 -24.72 -6.29 -2.12
C TRP A 315 -25.66 -5.06 -2.13
N ARG A 316 -25.56 -4.23 -3.16
CA ARG A 316 -26.51 -3.13 -3.41
C ARG A 316 -27.63 -3.60 -4.33
N GLN A 317 -28.84 -3.08 -4.13
CA GLN A 317 -29.89 -3.23 -5.12
C GLN A 317 -29.48 -2.48 -6.39
N GLN A 318 -29.34 -3.20 -7.51
CA GLN A 318 -29.11 -2.56 -8.80
C GLN A 318 -30.38 -1.80 -9.23
N LEU A 319 -30.22 -0.55 -9.66
CA LEU A 319 -31.32 0.22 -10.25
C LEU A 319 -31.74 -0.41 -11.60
N PRO A 320 -33.03 -0.37 -11.95
CA PRO A 320 -33.49 -0.69 -13.31
C PRO A 320 -32.76 0.19 -14.33
N SER A 321 -32.48 -0.33 -15.53
CA SER A 321 -31.65 0.34 -16.55
C SER A 321 -32.13 1.73 -16.98
N ASP A 322 -33.41 2.04 -16.79
CA ASP A 322 -34.02 3.33 -17.10
C ASP A 322 -33.78 4.39 -16.00
N GLN A 323 -33.28 4.00 -14.83
CA GLN A 323 -33.01 4.87 -13.69
C GLN A 323 -31.51 4.97 -13.38
N ASP A 324 -31.02 6.20 -13.23
CA ASP A 324 -29.61 6.51 -12.97
C ASP A 324 -29.47 7.24 -11.63
N ILE A 325 -28.35 7.02 -10.93
CA ILE A 325 -27.96 7.77 -9.73
C ILE A 325 -27.59 9.22 -10.11
N SER A 326 -27.16 9.46 -11.35
CA SER A 326 -26.88 10.81 -11.87
C SER A 326 -28.12 11.68 -12.15
N LYS A 327 -29.33 11.13 -11.96
CA LYS A 327 -30.61 11.79 -12.22
C LYS A 327 -31.50 11.81 -10.97
N PRO A 328 -32.35 12.83 -10.80
CA PRO A 328 -33.39 12.80 -9.77
C PRO A 328 -34.37 11.66 -10.07
N LYS A 329 -34.81 10.99 -9.01
CA LYS A 329 -35.83 9.92 -9.05
C LYS A 329 -37.22 10.52 -9.29
N THR A 330 -37.52 11.61 -8.58
CA THR A 330 -38.82 12.26 -8.53
C THR A 330 -38.64 13.71 -8.06
N ALA A 331 -39.25 14.66 -8.75
CA ALA A 331 -39.45 16.01 -8.24
C ALA A 331 -40.59 16.01 -7.20
N LEU A 332 -40.56 16.96 -6.25
CA LEU A 332 -41.62 17.12 -5.24
C LEU A 332 -42.87 17.77 -5.84
N PHE A 333 -42.69 18.66 -6.81
CA PHE A 333 -43.76 19.32 -7.56
C PHE A 333 -43.72 18.89 -9.04
N GLU A 334 -44.90 18.74 -9.65
CA GLU A 334 -45.06 18.33 -11.06
C GLU A 334 -44.49 19.33 -12.07
N GLN A 335 -44.33 20.59 -11.64
CA GLN A 335 -43.73 21.68 -12.40
C GLN A 335 -42.79 22.44 -11.46
N ASP A 336 -41.67 22.94 -12.00
CA ASP A 336 -40.78 23.83 -11.27
C ASP A 336 -41.47 25.18 -11.00
N GLU A 337 -41.20 25.78 -9.83
CA GLU A 337 -41.73 27.09 -9.46
C GLU A 337 -41.31 28.15 -10.49
N GLN A 338 -42.30 28.79 -11.11
CA GLN A 338 -42.13 29.91 -12.02
C GLN A 338 -43.10 31.05 -11.66
N THR A 339 -42.70 32.26 -12.07
CA THR A 339 -43.40 33.56 -12.03
C THR A 339 -44.91 33.51 -11.74
N PRO A 340 -45.45 34.27 -10.76
CA PRO A 340 -44.87 35.46 -10.12
C PRO A 340 -43.89 35.16 -8.98
N VAL A 341 -42.73 35.82 -9.02
CA VAL A 341 -41.76 35.84 -7.91
C VAL A 341 -42.30 36.65 -6.72
N VAL A 342 -41.97 36.22 -5.51
CA VAL A 342 -42.46 36.85 -4.27
C VAL A 342 -41.82 38.22 -4.02
N ASP A 343 -40.55 38.42 -4.42
CA ASP A 343 -39.90 39.74 -4.46
C ASP A 343 -39.47 40.08 -5.91
N PRO A 344 -40.17 41.01 -6.59
CA PRO A 344 -39.78 41.52 -7.91
C PRO A 344 -38.42 42.26 -7.92
N SER A 345 -37.90 42.66 -6.76
CA SER A 345 -36.59 43.31 -6.60
C SER A 345 -35.42 42.32 -6.65
N HIS A 346 -35.68 41.07 -6.24
CA HIS A 346 -34.72 39.96 -6.22
C HIS A 346 -35.37 38.72 -6.84
N PRO A 347 -35.56 38.67 -8.18
CA PRO A 347 -36.32 37.63 -8.88
C PRO A 347 -35.60 36.27 -8.97
N GLU A 348 -34.68 35.97 -8.06
CA GLU A 348 -33.84 34.76 -8.06
C GLU A 348 -34.54 33.58 -7.37
N ILE A 349 -35.17 32.70 -8.16
CA ILE A 349 -35.68 31.42 -7.66
C ILE A 349 -34.51 30.44 -7.48
N LEU A 350 -33.87 30.48 -6.30
CA LEU A 350 -32.67 29.68 -6.00
C LEU A 350 -32.94 28.16 -5.90
N THR A 351 -34.19 27.75 -5.68
CA THR A 351 -34.60 26.34 -5.60
C THR A 351 -35.92 26.16 -6.36
N PRO A 352 -35.89 25.95 -7.70
CA PRO A 352 -37.11 25.83 -8.50
C PRO A 352 -37.95 24.60 -8.14
N ASN A 353 -37.34 23.55 -7.59
CA ASN A 353 -38.04 22.34 -7.17
C ASN A 353 -37.18 21.58 -6.15
N ILE A 354 -37.81 20.69 -5.36
CA ILE A 354 -37.11 19.82 -4.41
C ILE A 354 -37.02 18.42 -5.03
N TYR A 355 -35.79 17.95 -5.24
CA TYR A 355 -35.54 16.69 -5.95
C TYR A 355 -35.18 15.56 -4.99
N THR A 356 -35.87 14.43 -5.11
CA THR A 356 -35.48 13.16 -4.49
C THR A 356 -34.53 12.40 -5.42
N TRP A 357 -33.54 11.71 -4.86
CA TRP A 357 -32.47 11.05 -5.62
C TRP A 357 -32.40 9.56 -5.29
N ASN A 358 -31.95 8.74 -6.25
CA ASN A 358 -31.70 7.32 -6.02
C ASN A 358 -30.39 7.13 -5.26
N ALA A 359 -30.46 6.53 -4.07
CA ALA A 359 -29.31 6.20 -3.23
C ALA A 359 -28.74 4.81 -3.55
N ASN A 360 -27.55 4.52 -3.01
CA ASN A 360 -26.94 3.18 -3.06
C ASN A 360 -27.52 2.29 -1.94
N GLU A 361 -28.76 1.84 -2.12
CA GLU A 361 -29.48 1.02 -1.14
C GLU A 361 -28.99 -0.45 -1.12
N PRO A 362 -29.11 -1.16 0.03
CA PRO A 362 -28.80 -2.58 0.13
C PRO A 362 -29.79 -3.46 -0.65
N LEU A 363 -29.45 -4.74 -0.77
CA LEU A 363 -30.40 -5.77 -1.18
C LEU A 363 -31.57 -5.93 -0.17
N PRO A 364 -32.73 -6.46 -0.61
CA PRO A 364 -33.80 -6.89 0.30
C PRO A 364 -33.32 -7.92 1.33
N LEU A 365 -33.88 -7.89 2.55
CA LEU A 365 -33.43 -8.69 3.71
C LEU A 365 -33.48 -10.21 3.49
N GLU A 366 -34.31 -10.67 2.56
CA GLU A 366 -34.43 -12.06 2.13
C GLU A 366 -33.22 -12.54 1.29
N SER A 367 -32.42 -11.59 0.79
CA SER A 367 -31.33 -11.81 -0.17
C SER A 367 -29.99 -11.16 0.24
N ASP A 368 -29.99 -10.25 1.21
CA ASP A 368 -28.80 -9.59 1.75
C ASP A 368 -27.95 -10.58 2.58
N PRO A 369 -26.71 -10.90 2.15
CA PRO A 369 -25.84 -11.82 2.88
C PRO A 369 -25.51 -11.37 4.31
N LEU A 370 -25.58 -10.07 4.63
CA LEU A 370 -25.34 -9.56 5.98
C LEU A 370 -26.36 -10.09 7.00
N TYR A 371 -27.60 -10.35 6.57
CA TYR A 371 -28.69 -10.85 7.42
C TYR A 371 -28.81 -12.39 7.42
N ASN A 372 -27.85 -13.10 6.82
CA ASN A 372 -27.77 -14.56 6.88
C ASN A 372 -27.69 -15.04 8.35
N ARG A 373 -28.70 -15.81 8.78
CA ARG A 373 -28.89 -16.28 10.16
C ARG A 373 -27.89 -17.37 10.58
N GLU A 374 -27.27 -18.06 9.64
CA GLU A 374 -26.26 -19.08 9.97
C GLU A 374 -24.91 -18.45 10.34
N MET A 375 -24.64 -17.23 9.88
CA MET A 375 -23.42 -16.48 10.20
C MET A 375 -23.30 -16.14 11.70
N ASP A 376 -24.43 -16.00 12.40
CA ASP A 376 -24.50 -15.73 13.84
C ASP A 376 -23.90 -16.84 14.72
N LYS A 377 -23.85 -18.07 14.20
CA LYS A 377 -23.32 -19.27 14.88
C LYS A 377 -22.03 -19.78 14.22
N ASN A 378 -22.05 -19.91 12.90
CA ASN A 378 -21.06 -20.67 12.13
C ASN A 378 -19.92 -19.78 11.59
N GLY A 379 -19.94 -18.48 11.93
CA GLY A 379 -18.98 -17.50 11.45
C GLY A 379 -19.09 -17.24 9.95
N ILE A 380 -18.00 -16.77 9.34
CA ILE A 380 -18.01 -16.28 7.95
C ILE A 380 -18.31 -17.38 6.92
N LEU A 381 -18.03 -18.64 7.26
CA LEU A 381 -18.20 -19.80 6.38
C LEU A 381 -19.68 -20.03 5.99
N ALA A 382 -20.63 -19.44 6.72
CA ALA A 382 -22.05 -19.41 6.37
C ALA A 382 -22.37 -18.69 5.05
N LEU A 383 -21.48 -17.84 4.54
CA LEU A 383 -21.62 -17.17 3.25
C LEU A 383 -21.03 -18.02 2.11
N LYS A 384 -21.46 -17.75 0.87
CA LYS A 384 -20.84 -18.34 -0.34
C LYS A 384 -19.38 -17.89 -0.45
N PRO A 385 -18.45 -18.67 -1.04
CA PRO A 385 -17.02 -18.36 -1.07
C PRO A 385 -16.67 -16.91 -1.45
N MET A 386 -17.23 -16.38 -2.55
CA MET A 386 -16.98 -15.00 -2.98
C MET A 386 -17.60 -13.95 -2.03
N ASP A 387 -18.77 -14.22 -1.45
CA ASP A 387 -19.41 -13.33 -0.46
C ASP A 387 -18.60 -13.24 0.84
N ARG A 388 -17.83 -14.27 1.21
CA ARG A 388 -16.86 -14.22 2.32
C ARG A 388 -15.80 -13.14 2.07
N VAL A 389 -15.26 -13.08 0.84
CA VAL A 389 -14.27 -12.07 0.43
C VAL A 389 -14.87 -10.66 0.42
N VAL A 390 -16.09 -10.51 -0.11
CA VAL A 390 -16.82 -9.23 -0.11
C VAL A 390 -17.01 -8.71 1.32
N LEU A 391 -17.41 -9.57 2.26
CA LEU A 391 -17.59 -9.18 3.67
C LEU A 391 -16.27 -8.78 4.34
N LEU A 392 -15.20 -9.55 4.16
CA LEU A 392 -13.89 -9.21 4.72
C LEU A 392 -13.38 -7.88 4.16
N ARG A 393 -13.51 -7.63 2.85
CA ARG A 393 -13.14 -6.33 2.26
C ARG A 393 -13.95 -5.21 2.89
N ALA A 394 -15.28 -5.33 2.90
CA ALA A 394 -16.17 -4.33 3.47
C ALA A 394 -15.82 -4.03 4.94
N LEU A 395 -15.55 -5.07 5.73
CA LEU A 395 -15.06 -4.93 7.10
C LEU A 395 -13.71 -4.21 7.20
N THR A 396 -12.75 -4.41 6.30
CA THR A 396 -11.50 -3.61 6.34
C THR A 396 -11.73 -2.13 6.01
N ASP A 397 -12.66 -1.80 5.11
CA ASP A 397 -13.02 -0.42 4.79
C ASP A 397 -13.78 0.27 5.93
N TRP A 398 -14.76 -0.43 6.51
CA TRP A 398 -15.51 0.04 7.67
C TRP A 398 -14.61 0.16 8.91
N CYS A 399 -13.72 -0.81 9.16
CA CYS A 399 -12.74 -0.76 10.24
C CYS A 399 -11.80 0.46 10.08
N ALA A 400 -11.22 0.67 8.89
CA ALA A 400 -10.36 1.83 8.62
C ALA A 400 -11.08 3.20 8.80
N SER A 401 -12.41 3.20 8.69
CA SER A 401 -13.26 4.39 8.76
C SER A 401 -13.88 4.64 10.15
N HIS A 402 -14.05 3.60 10.96
CA HIS A 402 -14.86 3.64 12.19
C HIS A 402 -14.22 2.98 13.43
N SER A 403 -13.16 2.16 13.30
CA SER A 403 -12.34 1.72 14.46
C SER A 403 -11.66 2.93 15.07
N SER A 404 -11.86 3.14 16.37
CA SER A 404 -11.24 4.28 17.06
C SER A 404 -9.71 4.17 17.13
N ALA A 405 -9.12 2.97 17.26
CA ALA A 405 -7.66 2.85 17.31
C ALA A 405 -7.00 2.84 15.91
N ILE A 406 -7.58 2.16 14.90
CA ILE A 406 -7.01 2.18 13.54
C ILE A 406 -7.20 3.55 12.87
N HIS A 407 -8.36 4.20 13.00
CA HIS A 407 -8.57 5.51 12.40
C HIS A 407 -7.64 6.57 13.01
N ASP A 408 -7.48 6.57 14.35
CA ASP A 408 -6.51 7.45 15.01
C ASP A 408 -5.06 7.12 14.61
N GLU A 409 -4.69 5.85 14.44
CA GLU A 409 -3.33 5.49 14.00
C GLU A 409 -3.09 5.90 12.53
N ILE A 410 -4.09 5.81 11.65
CA ILE A 410 -4.05 6.39 10.30
C ILE A 410 -3.88 7.91 10.39
N TYR A 411 -4.60 8.60 11.28
CA TYR A 411 -4.43 10.03 11.51
C TYR A 411 -3.01 10.37 11.96
N LYS A 412 -2.45 9.62 12.92
CA LYS A 412 -1.07 9.77 13.43
C LYS A 412 -0.01 9.50 12.36
N LEU A 413 -0.25 8.56 11.43
CA LEU A 413 0.65 8.25 10.31
C LEU A 413 0.54 9.28 9.17
N THR A 414 -0.64 9.87 8.92
CA THR A 414 -0.83 10.91 7.90
C THR A 414 -0.34 12.28 8.34
N HIS A 415 -0.53 12.64 9.61
CA HIS A 415 -0.18 13.96 10.17
C HIS A 415 1.18 13.96 10.88
N GLY A 416 2.19 13.37 10.23
CA GLY A 416 3.58 13.46 10.67
C GLY A 416 4.10 14.90 10.69
N LYS A 417 5.09 15.20 11.54
CA LYS A 417 5.69 16.56 11.66
C LYS A 417 6.56 16.98 10.45
N LYS A 418 6.61 16.17 9.40
CA LYS A 418 7.53 16.23 8.24
C LYS A 418 6.84 15.48 7.11
N ASP A 419 6.78 16.07 5.92
CA ASP A 419 6.27 15.42 4.71
C ASP A 419 7.36 14.65 3.95
N PRO A 420 7.01 13.70 3.05
CA PRO A 420 7.94 13.11 2.10
C PRO A 420 8.56 14.19 1.20
N VAL A 421 9.87 14.16 0.97
CA VAL A 421 10.57 15.21 0.19
C VAL A 421 10.25 15.19 -1.31
N PHE A 422 9.60 14.14 -1.83
CA PHE A 422 9.02 14.07 -3.18
C PHE A 422 7.53 14.49 -3.21
N GLY A 423 6.98 14.98 -2.09
CA GLY A 423 5.58 15.33 -1.91
C GLY A 423 4.68 14.14 -1.58
N ILE A 424 3.44 14.43 -1.18
CA ILE A 424 2.43 13.41 -0.88
C ILE A 424 1.85 12.89 -2.21
N GLN A 425 1.84 11.57 -2.38
CA GLN A 425 1.35 10.87 -3.58
C GLN A 425 0.38 9.75 -3.17
N THR A 426 -0.29 9.12 -4.14
CA THR A 426 -1.24 8.02 -3.87
C THR A 426 -0.55 6.71 -3.50
N GLN A 427 0.58 6.39 -4.15
CA GLN A 427 1.31 5.13 -4.03
C GLN A 427 2.81 5.39 -3.95
N GLN A 428 3.52 4.61 -3.14
CA GLN A 428 4.96 4.72 -2.90
C GLN A 428 5.58 3.32 -2.88
N VAL A 429 6.84 3.15 -3.29
CA VAL A 429 7.55 1.85 -3.34
C VAL A 429 9.04 2.01 -3.01
N PRO A 430 9.73 0.94 -2.56
CA PRO A 430 11.19 0.97 -2.40
C PRO A 430 11.91 1.22 -3.73
N ARG A 431 12.97 2.03 -3.72
CA ARG A 431 13.72 2.41 -4.94
C ARG A 431 14.21 1.21 -5.74
N TYR A 432 14.69 0.17 -5.07
CA TYR A 432 15.27 -1.01 -5.72
C TYR A 432 14.26 -1.80 -6.56
N THR A 433 12.98 -1.84 -6.17
CA THR A 433 11.90 -2.50 -6.94
C THR A 433 11.60 -1.80 -8.28
N ILE A 434 11.88 -0.49 -8.37
CA ILE A 434 11.75 0.28 -9.60
C ILE A 434 13.05 0.35 -10.37
N GLU A 435 14.15 0.71 -9.71
CA GLU A 435 15.43 0.99 -10.39
C GLU A 435 16.27 -0.26 -10.67
N GLY A 436 16.12 -1.31 -9.86
CA GLY A 436 17.04 -2.45 -9.79
C GLY A 436 18.19 -2.23 -8.81
N VAL A 437 18.79 -3.33 -8.36
CA VAL A 437 19.88 -3.39 -7.36
C VAL A 437 21.05 -2.51 -7.79
N ASP A 438 21.62 -2.78 -8.97
CA ASP A 438 22.73 -2.04 -9.57
C ASP A 438 22.51 -0.54 -9.65
N ASN A 439 21.33 -0.09 -10.09
CA ASN A 439 21.06 1.32 -10.27
C ASN A 439 20.96 2.04 -8.92
N THR A 440 20.36 1.40 -7.92
CA THR A 440 20.26 1.93 -6.54
C THR A 440 21.65 2.08 -5.93
N ILE A 441 22.50 1.06 -6.04
CA ILE A 441 23.91 1.10 -5.58
C ILE A 441 24.71 2.15 -6.36
N ASN A 442 24.50 2.27 -7.68
CA ASN A 442 25.16 3.29 -8.51
C ASN A 442 24.63 4.71 -8.25
N GLN A 443 23.44 4.89 -7.67
CA GLN A 443 23.00 6.17 -7.11
C GLN A 443 23.68 6.46 -5.78
N PHE A 444 23.82 5.48 -4.89
CA PHE A 444 24.57 5.63 -3.64
C PHE A 444 26.03 6.05 -3.89
N LYS A 445 26.73 5.39 -4.81
CA LYS A 445 28.09 5.77 -5.27
C LYS A 445 28.19 7.26 -5.70
N LYS A 446 27.20 7.75 -6.44
CA LYS A 446 27.11 9.16 -6.87
C LYS A 446 26.82 10.10 -5.71
N LEU A 447 25.94 9.70 -4.77
CA LEU A 447 25.62 10.48 -3.58
C LEU A 447 26.83 10.63 -2.65
N CYS A 448 27.56 9.54 -2.35
CA CYS A 448 28.80 9.59 -1.57
C CYS A 448 29.82 10.57 -2.18
N SER A 449 30.01 10.51 -3.50
CA SER A 449 30.89 11.42 -4.25
C SER A 449 30.44 12.89 -4.17
N LEU A 450 29.12 13.13 -4.22
CA LEU A 450 28.51 14.45 -4.13
C LEU A 450 28.67 15.06 -2.72
N ILE A 451 28.34 14.28 -1.69
CA ILE A 451 28.46 14.65 -0.28
C ILE A 451 29.93 14.90 0.10
N GLN A 452 30.85 14.03 -0.33
CA GLN A 452 32.29 14.25 -0.17
C GLN A 452 32.71 15.62 -0.73
N SER A 453 32.26 15.93 -1.95
CA SER A 453 32.57 17.20 -2.63
C SER A 453 32.00 18.41 -1.89
N ARG A 454 30.78 18.32 -1.34
CA ARG A 454 30.19 19.38 -0.49
C ARG A 454 31.01 19.62 0.77
N TYR A 455 31.32 18.57 1.54
CA TYR A 455 32.10 18.71 2.79
C TYR A 455 33.51 19.23 2.53
N GLU A 456 34.18 18.78 1.47
CA GLU A 456 35.48 19.31 1.08
C GLU A 456 35.45 20.81 0.77
N ILE A 457 34.49 21.24 -0.05
CA ILE A 457 34.33 22.66 -0.41
C ILE A 457 34.02 23.46 0.85
N ARG A 458 33.07 23.01 1.68
CA ARG A 458 32.69 23.68 2.94
C ARG A 458 33.85 23.78 3.93
N SER A 459 34.65 22.72 4.08
CA SER A 459 35.85 22.70 4.93
C SER A 459 36.94 23.67 4.47
N LYS A 460 36.98 24.04 3.19
CA LYS A 460 37.97 24.98 2.62
C LYS A 460 37.53 26.45 2.74
N LYS A 461 36.25 26.73 3.05
CA LYS A 461 35.71 28.10 3.18
C LYS A 461 36.26 28.81 4.42
N LYS A 462 36.64 30.08 4.27
CA LYS A 462 37.32 30.87 5.32
C LYS A 462 36.57 30.90 6.66
N HIS A 463 35.24 30.98 6.62
CA HIS A 463 34.37 30.99 7.79
C HIS A 463 34.44 29.69 8.59
N PHE A 464 34.32 28.53 7.92
CA PHE A 464 34.32 27.23 8.58
C PHE A 464 35.70 26.86 9.13
N VAL A 465 36.79 27.19 8.42
CA VAL A 465 38.16 27.04 8.94
C VAL A 465 38.36 27.79 10.27
N LYS A 466 37.78 28.99 10.42
CA LYS A 466 37.81 29.73 11.69
C LYS A 466 36.96 29.05 12.77
N GLN A 467 35.74 28.63 12.46
CA GLN A 467 34.86 27.97 13.44
C GLN A 467 35.38 26.61 13.91
N LEU A 468 36.08 25.85 13.05
CA LEU A 468 36.74 24.59 13.41
C LEU A 468 37.91 24.85 14.39
N LYS A 469 38.75 25.86 14.13
CA LYS A 469 39.81 26.27 15.07
C LYS A 469 39.27 26.81 16.41
N GLU A 470 38.07 27.37 16.41
CA GLU A 470 37.36 27.83 17.62
C GLU A 470 36.52 26.73 18.30
N GLY A 471 36.53 25.49 17.80
CA GLY A 471 35.75 24.37 18.36
C GLY A 471 34.22 24.48 18.21
N LYS A 472 33.70 25.52 17.55
CA LYS A 472 32.27 25.88 17.53
C LYS A 472 31.37 24.96 16.68
N LYS A 473 31.95 23.97 16.01
CA LYS A 473 31.25 22.96 15.20
C LYS A 473 31.89 21.57 15.37
N PRO A 474 31.75 20.92 16.55
CA PRO A 474 32.36 19.62 16.81
C PRO A 474 31.86 18.54 15.85
N ASP A 475 30.56 18.53 15.54
CA ASP A 475 29.94 17.65 14.55
C ASP A 475 30.63 17.73 13.17
N LEU A 476 30.90 18.95 12.69
CA LEU A 476 31.58 19.15 11.41
C LEU A 476 33.04 18.70 11.46
N SER A 477 33.73 18.82 12.60
CA SER A 477 35.09 18.29 12.73
C SER A 477 35.09 16.76 12.62
N ARG A 478 34.24 16.09 13.42
CA ARG A 478 34.10 14.63 13.41
C ARG A 478 33.71 14.08 12.03
N LYS A 479 32.76 14.73 11.34
CA LYS A 479 32.37 14.36 9.97
C LYS A 479 33.51 14.59 8.96
N LEU A 480 34.39 15.57 9.18
CA LEU A 480 35.60 15.78 8.37
C LEU A 480 36.79 14.88 8.75
N GLU A 481 36.78 14.25 9.93
CA GLU A 481 37.73 13.21 10.35
C GLU A 481 37.35 11.87 9.71
N ILE A 482 36.11 11.42 9.90
CA ILE A 482 35.54 10.22 9.25
C ILE A 482 35.74 10.25 7.72
N LEU A 483 35.50 11.41 7.10
CA LEU A 483 35.68 11.61 5.65
C LEU A 483 37.16 11.54 5.20
N LYS A 484 38.15 11.71 6.09
CA LYS A 484 39.57 11.44 5.79
C LYS A 484 39.91 9.95 5.94
N GLU A 485 39.36 9.28 6.95
CA GLU A 485 39.55 7.84 7.18
C GLU A 485 39.05 7.03 5.98
N ILE A 486 37.78 7.23 5.60
CA ILE A 486 37.15 6.61 4.43
C ILE A 486 37.99 6.83 3.15
N LYS A 487 38.62 8.01 3.01
CA LYS A 487 39.50 8.32 1.87
C LYS A 487 40.86 7.64 1.94
N ALA A 488 41.42 7.41 3.12
CA ALA A 488 42.65 6.65 3.26
C ALA A 488 42.41 5.19 2.84
N GLU A 489 41.32 4.59 3.34
CA GLU A 489 40.87 3.24 3.00
C GLU A 489 40.60 3.12 1.49
N LEU A 490 39.75 3.99 0.91
CA LEU A 490 39.46 4.03 -0.52
C LEU A 490 40.66 4.39 -1.42
N LYS A 491 41.73 5.00 -0.88
CA LYS A 491 42.98 5.25 -1.62
C LYS A 491 43.87 4.00 -1.63
N ASN A 492 43.93 3.27 -0.53
CA ASN A 492 44.81 2.12 -0.34
C ASN A 492 44.31 0.86 -1.07
N ALA A 493 42.99 0.67 -1.22
CA ALA A 493 42.42 -0.49 -1.90
C ALA A 493 42.66 -0.53 -3.42
N VAL A 494 42.66 -1.74 -3.99
CA VAL A 494 42.83 -1.99 -5.42
C VAL A 494 41.59 -1.50 -6.19
N LYS A 495 41.72 -1.16 -7.48
CA LYS A 495 40.64 -0.56 -8.28
C LYS A 495 39.38 -1.44 -8.38
N SER A 496 39.54 -2.76 -8.33
CA SER A 496 38.45 -3.76 -8.31
C SER A 496 37.63 -3.71 -7.01
N GLU A 497 38.32 -3.68 -5.86
CA GLU A 497 37.74 -3.81 -4.51
C GLU A 497 36.95 -2.57 -4.05
N LYS A 498 37.06 -1.43 -4.75
CA LYS A 498 36.52 -0.15 -4.26
C LYS A 498 35.00 -0.13 -4.14
N ASP A 499 34.30 -0.98 -4.89
CA ASP A 499 32.85 -1.08 -4.83
C ASP A 499 32.37 -1.90 -3.62
N GLU A 500 33.05 -2.99 -3.28
CA GLU A 500 32.82 -3.74 -2.03
C GLU A 500 33.24 -2.91 -0.81
N LEU A 501 34.39 -2.23 -0.88
CA LEU A 501 34.86 -1.37 0.19
C LEU A 501 33.93 -0.17 0.44
N LEU A 502 33.29 0.38 -0.59
CA LEU A 502 32.28 1.43 -0.36
C LEU A 502 31.07 0.88 0.43
N PHE A 503 30.71 -0.38 0.21
CA PHE A 503 29.58 -1.05 0.84
C PHE A 503 29.89 -1.48 2.29
N SER A 504 31.11 -1.95 2.57
CA SER A 504 31.57 -2.23 3.95
C SER A 504 31.78 -0.96 4.77
N LEU A 505 32.09 0.18 4.13
CA LEU A 505 32.17 1.49 4.78
C LEU A 505 30.82 2.20 4.95
N TYR A 506 29.69 1.59 4.56
CA TYR A 506 28.34 2.18 4.65
C TYR A 506 28.05 2.77 6.05
N ASP A 507 28.39 2.04 7.11
CA ASP A 507 28.10 2.44 8.49
C ASP A 507 28.91 3.69 8.92
N LYS A 508 30.07 3.93 8.29
CA LYS A 508 30.83 5.19 8.42
C LYS A 508 30.26 6.32 7.55
N TRP A 509 29.54 6.01 6.47
CA TRP A 509 28.86 7.00 5.61
C TRP A 509 27.56 7.52 6.23
N VAL A 510 26.82 6.72 7.01
CA VAL A 510 25.53 7.13 7.60
C VAL A 510 25.61 8.49 8.35
N PRO A 511 26.59 8.74 9.24
CA PRO A 511 26.75 10.06 9.87
C PRO A 511 26.98 11.22 8.88
N LEU A 512 27.59 10.97 7.71
CA LEU A 512 27.88 12.02 6.72
C LEU A 512 26.63 12.49 5.96
N PHE A 513 25.51 11.78 6.02
CA PHE A 513 24.24 12.24 5.47
C PHE A 513 23.45 13.11 6.45
N GLU A 514 23.67 12.94 7.77
CA GLU A 514 22.93 13.64 8.82
C GLU A 514 23.18 15.16 8.78
N GLY A 515 22.10 15.90 8.49
CA GLY A 515 22.10 17.36 8.32
C GLY A 515 22.25 17.83 6.87
N GLU A 516 22.60 16.94 5.94
CA GLU A 516 22.64 17.20 4.49
C GLU A 516 21.40 16.65 3.78
N LEU A 517 21.01 15.40 4.11
CA LEU A 517 19.82 14.74 3.60
C LEU A 517 18.96 14.16 4.75
N PRO A 518 17.63 14.10 4.57
CA PRO A 518 16.71 13.50 5.54
C PRO A 518 16.40 12.02 5.30
N ASP A 519 16.97 11.42 4.24
CA ASP A 519 16.80 10.05 3.74
C ASP A 519 17.87 9.81 2.62
N GLN A 520 18.23 8.55 2.32
CA GLN A 520 19.25 8.18 1.31
C GLN A 520 18.94 6.82 0.62
N PRO A 521 19.49 6.49 -0.57
CA PRO A 521 18.99 5.41 -1.43
C PRO A 521 19.04 3.98 -0.85
N LEU A 522 19.88 3.73 0.16
CA LEU A 522 20.05 2.44 0.83
C LEU A 522 19.44 2.41 2.24
N ALA A 523 18.62 3.38 2.64
CA ALA A 523 17.93 3.34 3.93
C ALA A 523 16.78 2.32 3.91
N ASN A 524 16.38 1.79 5.07
CA ASN A 524 15.29 0.80 5.16
C ASN A 524 13.92 1.49 4.93
N PRO A 525 13.15 1.14 3.89
CA PRO A 525 11.85 1.76 3.60
C PRO A 525 10.79 1.56 4.69
N PHE A 526 10.88 0.45 5.42
CA PHE A 526 9.81 -0.09 6.26
C PHE A 526 9.90 0.36 7.73
N LEU A 527 11.08 0.80 8.18
CA LEU A 527 11.24 1.40 9.51
C LEU A 527 10.64 2.82 9.62
N GLU A 528 10.56 3.55 8.49
CA GLU A 528 10.12 4.94 8.48
C GLU A 528 8.60 5.09 8.43
N ARG A 529 8.03 5.56 9.55
CA ARG A 529 6.58 5.86 9.70
C ARG A 529 6.06 6.81 8.62
N LEU A 530 6.94 7.67 8.09
CA LEU A 530 6.64 8.63 7.03
C LEU A 530 6.16 7.98 5.71
N TYR A 531 6.66 6.78 5.41
CA TYR A 531 6.34 6.08 4.17
C TYR A 531 5.28 4.99 4.38
N LYS A 532 5.31 4.29 5.52
CA LYS A 532 4.50 3.10 5.86
C LYS A 532 3.07 3.06 5.31
N LEU A 533 2.27 4.12 5.48
CA LEU A 533 0.85 4.08 5.07
C LEU A 533 0.66 3.99 3.54
N ARG A 534 1.52 4.65 2.77
CA ARG A 534 1.42 4.77 1.29
C ARG A 534 2.39 3.86 0.53
N LEU A 535 3.39 3.32 1.23
CA LEU A 535 4.28 2.28 0.74
C LEU A 535 3.45 1.05 0.32
N GLN A 536 3.76 0.45 -0.83
CA GLN A 536 3.19 -0.84 -1.23
C GLN A 536 4.26 -1.91 -1.01
N GLU A 537 4.13 -2.67 0.06
CA GLU A 537 5.14 -3.63 0.51
C GLU A 537 5.31 -4.78 -0.49
N PHE A 538 4.20 -5.31 -1.00
CA PHE A 538 4.19 -6.48 -1.87
C PHE A 538 4.61 -6.18 -3.32
N PHE A 539 4.95 -4.93 -3.65
CA PHE A 539 5.30 -4.53 -5.01
C PHE A 539 6.72 -4.99 -5.38
N LEU A 540 6.86 -5.66 -6.52
CA LEU A 540 8.14 -6.16 -7.03
C LEU A 540 8.70 -5.32 -8.18
N GLY A 541 7.85 -4.77 -9.05
CA GLY A 541 8.33 -3.97 -10.18
C GLY A 541 7.24 -3.49 -11.14
N ARG A 542 7.58 -2.44 -11.90
CA ARG A 542 6.76 -1.81 -12.94
C ARG A 542 7.42 -1.99 -14.31
N VAL A 543 6.71 -2.58 -15.26
CA VAL A 543 7.19 -2.82 -16.62
C VAL A 543 6.36 -2.00 -17.63
N PRO A 544 6.97 -1.03 -18.34
CA PRO A 544 6.29 -0.25 -19.37
C PRO A 544 5.60 -1.11 -20.43
N HIS A 545 4.40 -0.69 -20.85
CA HIS A 545 3.50 -1.37 -21.78
C HIS A 545 3.07 -2.79 -21.35
N ILE A 546 3.26 -3.14 -20.07
CA ILE A 546 2.79 -4.40 -19.48
C ILE A 546 1.96 -4.10 -18.24
N GLY A 547 2.55 -3.57 -17.18
CA GLY A 547 1.87 -3.26 -15.91
C GLY A 547 2.76 -3.47 -14.69
N ASP A 548 2.14 -3.79 -13.56
CA ASP A 548 2.80 -3.90 -12.25
C ASP A 548 2.76 -5.34 -11.72
N PHE A 549 3.78 -5.73 -10.96
CA PHE A 549 3.97 -7.08 -10.41
C PHE A 549 4.00 -7.05 -8.88
N TYR A 550 3.30 -8.00 -8.25
CA TYR A 550 3.13 -8.08 -6.81
C TYR A 550 3.32 -9.51 -6.28
N MET A 551 3.90 -9.67 -5.09
CA MET A 551 4.01 -10.95 -4.38
C MET A 551 3.56 -10.77 -2.92
N PRO A 552 2.36 -11.25 -2.54
CA PRO A 552 1.82 -11.06 -1.19
C PRO A 552 2.59 -11.89 -0.16
N ARG A 553 3.28 -11.21 0.76
CA ARG A 553 4.00 -11.81 1.89
C ARG A 553 3.76 -10.94 3.13
N LEU A 554 3.30 -11.53 4.24
CA LEU A 554 3.02 -10.76 5.46
C LEU A 554 4.27 -10.50 6.31
N HIS A 555 4.06 -9.81 7.45
CA HIS A 555 5.05 -9.53 8.48
C HIS A 555 6.23 -8.65 7.99
N SER A 556 5.89 -7.50 7.39
CA SER A 556 6.83 -6.43 7.03
C SER A 556 7.11 -5.43 8.17
N TYR A 557 6.33 -5.47 9.25
CA TYR A 557 6.46 -4.54 10.37
C TYR A 557 6.11 -5.20 11.70
N GLY A 558 6.95 -4.98 12.71
CA GLY A 558 6.73 -5.47 14.07
C GLY A 558 8.06 -5.76 14.74
N ASP A 559 8.00 -6.67 15.71
CA ASP A 559 9.14 -7.39 16.25
C ASP A 559 9.44 -8.63 15.37
N SER A 560 10.50 -9.40 15.65
CA SER A 560 10.85 -10.67 14.95
C SER A 560 11.14 -10.58 13.44
N LEU A 561 11.62 -9.41 12.97
CA LEU A 561 11.90 -9.16 11.54
C LEU A 561 13.21 -9.76 11.00
N GLU A 562 13.92 -10.60 11.76
CA GLU A 562 15.27 -11.11 11.43
C GLU A 562 15.35 -11.83 10.06
N MET A 563 14.32 -12.61 9.73
CA MET A 563 14.19 -13.32 8.44
C MET A 563 13.24 -12.62 7.45
N SER A 564 12.89 -11.35 7.70
CA SER A 564 11.95 -10.61 6.87
C SER A 564 12.63 -10.02 5.63
N THR A 565 12.09 -10.30 4.44
CA THR A 565 12.57 -9.69 3.18
C THR A 565 12.21 -8.20 3.05
N PHE A 566 11.55 -7.62 4.04
CA PHE A 566 11.11 -6.22 4.08
C PHE A 566 12.13 -5.36 4.82
N THR A 567 13.31 -5.23 4.22
CA THR A 567 14.44 -4.50 4.81
C THR A 567 15.13 -3.57 3.79
N ASP A 568 16.24 -2.92 4.17
CA ASP A 568 17.06 -2.16 3.22
C ASP A 568 17.74 -3.06 2.19
N LEU A 569 18.16 -2.47 1.06
CA LEU A 569 18.79 -3.22 -0.03
C LEU A 569 20.08 -3.95 0.40
N ARG A 570 20.84 -3.41 1.37
CA ARG A 570 22.11 -4.01 1.81
C ARG A 570 21.85 -5.31 2.57
N ASN A 571 20.95 -5.27 3.54
CA ASN A 571 20.55 -6.44 4.31
C ASN A 571 19.76 -7.45 3.45
N LEU A 572 18.91 -6.98 2.52
CA LEU A 572 18.15 -7.85 1.62
C LEU A 572 19.08 -8.66 0.70
N GLN A 573 20.03 -8.01 0.02
CA GLN A 573 20.95 -8.72 -0.89
C GLN A 573 21.84 -9.71 -0.13
N ALA A 574 22.28 -9.36 1.08
CA ALA A 574 23.05 -10.26 1.95
C ALA A 574 22.22 -11.47 2.41
N LEU A 575 20.96 -11.27 2.81
CA LEU A 575 20.06 -12.34 3.23
C LEU A 575 19.79 -13.32 2.08
N LEU A 576 19.43 -12.82 0.89
CA LEU A 576 19.18 -13.64 -0.29
C LEU A 576 20.44 -14.40 -0.74
N SER A 577 21.62 -13.77 -0.69
CA SER A 577 22.88 -14.44 -1.02
C SER A 577 23.17 -15.64 -0.12
N LYS A 578 22.86 -15.56 1.19
CA LYS A 578 23.07 -16.69 2.10
C LYS A 578 22.20 -17.90 1.77
N PHE A 579 20.94 -17.67 1.40
CA PHE A 579 20.07 -18.76 0.93
C PHE A 579 20.51 -19.32 -0.42
N LYS A 580 20.97 -18.47 -1.35
CA LYS A 580 21.53 -18.86 -2.65
C LYS A 580 22.82 -19.69 -2.52
N ASN A 581 23.64 -19.39 -1.52
CA ASN A 581 24.86 -20.14 -1.18
C ASN A 581 24.60 -21.40 -0.33
N ASN A 582 23.35 -21.62 0.13
CA ASN A 582 22.97 -22.62 1.14
C ASN A 582 23.64 -22.44 2.53
N GLU A 583 24.13 -21.24 2.84
CA GLU A 583 24.59 -20.86 4.19
C GLU A 583 23.42 -20.81 5.19
N TYR A 584 22.23 -20.44 4.71
CA TYR A 584 20.97 -20.51 5.44
C TYR A 584 20.01 -21.50 4.78
N ASN A 585 19.23 -22.20 5.61
CA ASN A 585 18.29 -23.26 5.25
C ASN A 585 16.97 -23.14 6.06
N ALA A 586 15.99 -23.99 5.78
CA ALA A 586 14.70 -24.03 6.48
C ALA A 586 14.81 -24.18 8.01
N PHE A 587 15.87 -24.83 8.53
CA PHE A 587 16.11 -24.92 9.97
C PHE A 587 16.57 -23.58 10.55
N THR A 588 17.55 -22.90 9.93
CA THR A 588 17.94 -21.53 10.36
C THR A 588 16.80 -20.52 10.25
N LEU A 589 15.86 -20.75 9.32
CA LEU A 589 14.62 -19.98 9.18
C LEU A 589 13.70 -20.20 10.40
N PHE A 590 13.55 -21.46 10.83
CA PHE A 590 12.80 -21.85 12.03
C PHE A 590 13.45 -21.37 13.35
N GLU A 591 14.78 -21.34 13.46
CA GLU A 591 15.48 -20.82 14.64
C GLU A 591 15.27 -19.32 14.86
N ASN A 592 15.03 -18.55 13.79
CA ASN A 592 14.96 -17.08 13.82
C ASN A 592 13.55 -16.57 13.47
N ASP A 593 12.54 -17.15 14.15
CA ASP A 593 11.11 -16.78 14.08
C ASP A 593 10.50 -16.73 12.66
N GLY A 594 11.07 -17.46 11.69
CA GLY A 594 10.61 -17.46 10.29
C GLY A 594 9.16 -17.92 10.09
N GLN A 595 8.60 -18.67 11.05
CA GLN A 595 7.16 -19.00 11.13
C GLN A 595 6.24 -17.76 11.29
N SER A 596 6.79 -16.59 11.60
CA SER A 596 6.06 -15.31 11.66
C SER A 596 5.81 -14.73 10.26
N MET A 597 6.65 -15.09 9.28
CA MET A 597 6.46 -14.75 7.87
C MET A 597 5.48 -15.73 7.22
N SER A 598 4.74 -15.27 6.20
CA SER A 598 3.89 -16.17 5.42
C SER A 598 4.75 -17.15 4.60
N ALA A 599 4.50 -18.46 4.73
CA ALA A 599 5.38 -19.48 4.17
C ALA A 599 5.16 -19.71 2.65
N GLN A 600 3.93 -20.04 2.25
CA GLN A 600 3.54 -20.11 0.85
C GLN A 600 3.36 -18.69 0.27
N PHE A 601 3.51 -18.55 -1.05
CA PHE A 601 3.42 -17.27 -1.76
C PHE A 601 2.72 -17.45 -3.12
N LYS A 602 2.19 -16.35 -3.67
CA LYS A 602 1.81 -16.29 -5.09
C LYS A 602 2.47 -15.09 -5.75
N LEU A 603 2.78 -15.20 -7.04
CA LEU A 603 3.19 -14.08 -7.87
C LEU A 603 1.99 -13.63 -8.72
N PHE A 604 1.72 -12.32 -8.71
CA PHE A 604 0.62 -11.70 -9.44
C PHE A 604 1.11 -10.63 -10.42
N TYR A 605 0.51 -10.64 -11.62
CA TYR A 605 0.51 -9.51 -12.54
C TYR A 605 -0.79 -8.72 -12.40
N HIS A 606 -0.67 -7.39 -12.37
CA HIS A 606 -1.77 -6.44 -12.34
C HIS A 606 -1.73 -5.57 -13.60
N ASP A 607 -2.80 -5.62 -14.40
CA ASP A 607 -3.01 -4.78 -15.58
C ASP A 607 -3.44 -3.35 -15.19
N THR A 608 -2.54 -2.67 -14.49
CA THR A 608 -2.69 -1.26 -14.13
C THR A 608 -2.82 -0.33 -15.34
N PRO A 609 -2.26 -0.60 -16.54
CA PRO A 609 -2.58 0.18 -17.74
C PRO A 609 -4.07 0.12 -18.11
N SER A 610 -4.67 -1.08 -18.24
CA SER A 610 -6.09 -1.19 -18.59
C SER A 610 -7.01 -0.57 -17.54
N LEU A 611 -6.74 -0.82 -16.26
CA LEU A 611 -7.48 -0.21 -15.15
C LEU A 611 -7.39 1.33 -15.19
N ALA A 612 -6.19 1.88 -15.38
CA ALA A 612 -5.99 3.32 -15.47
C ALA A 612 -6.70 3.95 -16.69
N HIS A 613 -6.70 3.29 -17.85
CA HIS A 613 -7.43 3.77 -19.04
C HIS A 613 -8.94 3.70 -18.87
N ASP A 614 -9.47 2.65 -18.25
CA ASP A 614 -10.92 2.52 -18.04
C ASP A 614 -11.42 3.57 -17.04
N VAL A 615 -10.74 3.72 -15.90
CA VAL A 615 -11.07 4.76 -14.90
C VAL A 615 -10.93 6.16 -15.49
N ALA A 616 -9.84 6.46 -16.22
CA ALA A 616 -9.63 7.78 -16.83
C ALA A 616 -10.63 8.12 -17.96
N ARG A 617 -11.37 7.13 -18.47
CA ARG A 617 -12.44 7.30 -19.48
C ARG A 617 -13.84 7.21 -18.88
N GLY A 618 -13.99 7.08 -17.57
CA GLY A 618 -15.29 6.87 -16.92
C GLY A 618 -15.99 5.57 -17.32
N ARG A 619 -15.25 4.58 -17.81
CA ARG A 619 -15.83 3.28 -18.19
C ARG A 619 -16.14 2.45 -16.95
N ASN A 620 -17.23 1.70 -16.98
CA ASN A 620 -17.55 0.76 -15.91
C ASN A 620 -16.44 -0.29 -15.76
N THR A 621 -15.98 -0.50 -14.53
CA THR A 621 -14.97 -1.48 -14.12
C THR A 621 -15.58 -2.75 -13.52
N SER A 622 -16.89 -2.76 -13.26
CA SER A 622 -17.60 -3.92 -12.70
C SER A 622 -17.54 -5.11 -13.65
N GLY A 623 -17.28 -6.31 -13.13
CA GLY A 623 -17.17 -7.54 -13.93
C GLY A 623 -15.91 -7.64 -14.79
N LYS A 624 -14.90 -6.78 -14.58
CA LYS A 624 -13.60 -6.87 -15.28
C LYS A 624 -12.50 -7.37 -14.35
N VAL A 625 -11.65 -8.24 -14.89
CA VAL A 625 -10.47 -8.77 -14.21
C VAL A 625 -9.24 -7.98 -14.65
N TYR A 626 -8.45 -7.55 -13.66
CA TYR A 626 -7.15 -6.92 -13.88
C TYR A 626 -6.00 -7.67 -13.19
N TRP A 627 -6.31 -8.72 -12.40
CA TRP A 627 -5.36 -9.50 -11.62
C TRP A 627 -5.22 -10.92 -12.18
N TYR A 628 -3.97 -11.36 -12.33
CA TYR A 628 -3.61 -12.65 -12.89
C TYR A 628 -2.51 -13.30 -12.04
N GLU A 629 -2.73 -14.53 -11.59
CA GLU A 629 -1.69 -15.40 -11.04
C GLU A 629 -0.61 -15.66 -12.11
N LEU A 630 0.62 -15.89 -11.69
CA LEU A 630 1.76 -16.26 -12.54
C LEU A 630 2.51 -17.48 -12.02
N CYS A 631 2.54 -17.68 -10.70
CA CYS A 631 3.02 -18.89 -10.02
C CYS A 631 2.42 -18.96 -8.60
N HIS A 632 2.44 -20.15 -8.01
CA HIS A 632 1.88 -20.42 -6.67
C HIS A 632 2.76 -21.27 -5.76
N ASP A 633 3.96 -21.63 -6.23
CA ASP A 633 5.01 -22.27 -5.46
C ASP A 633 6.41 -21.96 -6.07
N SER A 634 7.48 -22.46 -5.47
CA SER A 634 8.84 -22.30 -6.00
C SER A 634 9.10 -23.06 -7.31
N ALA A 635 8.34 -24.11 -7.65
CA ALA A 635 8.50 -24.85 -8.91
C ALA A 635 7.94 -24.05 -10.10
N THR A 636 6.68 -23.64 -10.03
CA THR A 636 6.02 -22.78 -11.01
C THR A 636 6.68 -21.40 -11.13
N LEU A 637 7.42 -20.94 -10.12
CA LEU A 637 8.28 -19.75 -10.21
C LEU A 637 9.47 -19.96 -11.17
N LEU A 638 10.08 -21.15 -11.23
CA LEU A 638 11.14 -21.45 -12.19
C LEU A 638 10.61 -21.47 -13.63
N GLU A 639 9.43 -22.06 -13.85
CA GLU A 639 8.73 -22.04 -15.15
C GLU A 639 8.43 -20.60 -15.59
N PHE A 640 8.03 -19.73 -14.67
CA PHE A 640 7.84 -18.31 -14.95
C PHE A 640 9.17 -17.57 -15.23
N LEU A 641 10.25 -17.90 -14.53
CA LEU A 641 11.59 -17.35 -14.78
C LEU A 641 12.13 -17.74 -16.17
N GLU A 642 11.86 -18.96 -16.64
CA GLU A 642 12.15 -19.37 -18.02
C GLU A 642 11.22 -18.65 -19.02
N PHE A 643 9.92 -18.54 -18.73
CA PHE A 643 8.97 -17.80 -19.58
C PHE A 643 9.36 -16.33 -19.79
N LEU A 644 9.97 -15.69 -18.78
CA LEU A 644 10.48 -14.32 -18.87
C LEU A 644 11.60 -14.16 -19.90
N ASP A 645 12.47 -15.15 -20.10
CA ASP A 645 13.61 -15.03 -21.03
C ASP A 645 13.16 -14.77 -22.46
N TYR A 646 12.13 -15.49 -22.93
CA TYR A 646 11.49 -15.25 -24.23
C TYR A 646 11.11 -13.77 -24.42
N LYS A 647 10.70 -13.07 -23.35
CA LYS A 647 10.25 -11.66 -23.40
C LYS A 647 11.39 -10.66 -23.18
N ILE A 648 12.46 -11.07 -22.49
CA ILE A 648 13.68 -10.28 -22.27
C ILE A 648 14.55 -10.26 -23.53
N VAL A 649 14.66 -11.38 -24.24
CA VAL A 649 15.45 -11.51 -25.48
C VAL A 649 15.10 -10.38 -26.44
N LYS A 650 16.15 -9.68 -26.91
CA LYS A 650 16.03 -8.69 -27.97
C LYS A 650 16.02 -9.44 -29.31
N PRO A 651 14.94 -9.37 -30.11
CA PRO A 651 14.96 -9.93 -31.46
C PRO A 651 16.12 -9.32 -32.24
N GLN A 652 17.03 -10.17 -32.71
CA GLN A 652 18.06 -9.74 -33.64
C GLN A 652 17.41 -9.37 -34.98
N ASP A 653 18.17 -8.82 -35.92
CA ASP A 653 17.68 -8.75 -37.29
C ASP A 653 17.80 -10.14 -37.87
N GLU A 654 16.70 -10.68 -38.40
CA GLU A 654 16.78 -11.74 -39.39
C GLU A 654 17.65 -11.22 -40.52
N LYS A 655 18.93 -11.61 -40.53
CA LYS A 655 19.66 -11.63 -41.78
C LYS A 655 18.88 -12.54 -42.71
N LYS A 656 18.25 -11.96 -43.73
CA LYS A 656 17.82 -12.72 -44.91
C LYS A 656 19.07 -13.08 -45.72
N GLU A 657 19.87 -13.98 -45.16
CA GLU A 657 21.06 -14.58 -45.76
C GLU A 657 20.54 -15.61 -46.77
N GLY A 658 20.04 -15.11 -47.90
CA GLY A 658 19.42 -15.92 -48.93
C GLY A 658 20.45 -16.73 -49.68
N ASN A 659 20.44 -18.06 -49.48
CA ASN A 659 21.04 -19.03 -50.38
C ASN A 659 20.08 -20.22 -50.55
N GLU A 660 19.10 -20.06 -51.44
CA GLU A 660 18.56 -21.22 -52.14
C GLU A 660 19.72 -21.87 -52.92
N LYS A 661 19.88 -23.19 -52.79
CA LYS A 661 20.98 -24.04 -53.34
C LYS A 661 22.22 -24.27 -52.47
N GLU A 662 22.04 -24.63 -51.19
CA GLU A 662 23.05 -25.44 -50.48
C GLU A 662 22.45 -26.61 -49.65
N LYS A 663 21.20 -26.99 -49.95
CA LYS A 663 20.61 -28.25 -49.46
C LYS A 663 21.15 -29.44 -50.27
N GLU A 664 22.12 -30.16 -49.70
CA GLU A 664 22.22 -31.64 -49.73
C GLU A 664 23.49 -32.21 -49.05
N ALA A 665 24.57 -31.41 -48.89
CA ALA A 665 25.92 -31.96 -48.65
C ALA A 665 26.49 -31.91 -47.20
N LEU A 666 25.74 -31.44 -46.19
CA LEU A 666 26.21 -31.34 -44.79
C LEU A 666 25.22 -31.97 -43.77
N ASN A 667 24.73 -33.16 -44.10
CA ASN A 667 23.49 -33.70 -43.54
C ASN A 667 23.62 -34.53 -42.23
N ASN A 668 24.72 -34.40 -41.45
CA ASN A 668 24.98 -35.30 -40.29
C ASN A 668 25.45 -34.65 -38.97
N GLU A 669 25.93 -33.40 -38.93
CA GLU A 669 26.39 -32.78 -37.65
C GLU A 669 25.57 -31.56 -37.18
N ALA A 670 24.71 -30.99 -38.04
CA ALA A 670 23.80 -29.90 -37.65
C ALA A 670 22.60 -30.37 -36.80
N HIS A 671 22.35 -31.69 -36.73
CA HIS A 671 21.06 -32.25 -36.32
C HIS A 671 20.77 -32.22 -34.79
N ILE A 672 21.72 -31.73 -33.97
CA ILE A 672 21.64 -31.74 -32.50
C ILE A 672 21.29 -30.35 -31.92
N LEU A 673 21.47 -29.26 -32.66
CA LEU A 673 21.25 -27.89 -32.14
C LEU A 673 20.03 -27.16 -32.72
N GLU A 674 19.49 -27.57 -33.87
CA GLU A 674 18.26 -26.95 -34.41
C GLU A 674 16.97 -27.51 -33.79
N GLN A 675 17.01 -28.60 -33.00
CA GLN A 675 15.86 -29.12 -32.25
C GLN A 675 15.46 -28.27 -31.01
N LYS A 676 16.06 -27.09 -30.82
CA LYS A 676 15.56 -26.04 -29.91
C LYS A 676 14.96 -24.83 -30.65
N SER A 677 14.44 -25.05 -31.86
CA SER A 677 13.32 -24.25 -32.37
C SER A 677 12.20 -24.20 -31.34
N THR A 678 11.47 -23.08 -31.26
CA THR A 678 10.31 -22.95 -30.37
C THR A 678 9.26 -24.03 -30.64
N THR A 679 8.47 -24.37 -29.61
CA THR A 679 7.40 -25.37 -29.69
C THR A 679 6.19 -24.81 -30.46
N ASP A 680 6.35 -24.64 -31.77
CA ASP A 680 5.45 -23.90 -32.67
C ASP A 680 4.04 -24.51 -32.84
N ASN A 681 3.75 -25.63 -32.16
CA ASN A 681 2.43 -26.27 -32.07
C ASN A 681 1.87 -26.37 -30.63
N ASN A 682 2.36 -25.57 -29.66
CA ASN A 682 1.80 -25.55 -28.30
C ASN A 682 0.88 -24.33 -28.06
N PRO A 683 -0.44 -24.41 -28.33
CA PRO A 683 -1.37 -23.27 -28.23
C PRO A 683 -1.61 -22.77 -26.80
N SER A 684 -1.08 -23.45 -25.77
CA SER A 684 -1.20 -23.03 -24.37
C SER A 684 -0.32 -21.81 -24.05
N ILE A 685 0.88 -21.72 -24.63
CA ILE A 685 1.97 -20.83 -24.19
C ILE A 685 2.42 -19.90 -25.30
N ASN A 686 2.55 -18.61 -24.98
CA ASN A 686 3.01 -17.61 -25.94
C ASN A 686 4.54 -17.46 -25.85
N THR A 687 5.28 -18.30 -26.57
CA THR A 687 6.75 -18.25 -26.69
C THR A 687 7.28 -17.00 -27.41
N ASN A 688 6.43 -16.27 -28.15
CA ASN A 688 6.87 -15.13 -28.96
C ASN A 688 7.65 -14.07 -28.16
N PRO A 689 8.73 -13.51 -28.73
CA PRO A 689 9.45 -12.40 -28.11
C PRO A 689 8.65 -11.09 -28.02
N LEU A 690 9.02 -10.25 -27.06
CA LEU A 690 8.46 -8.90 -26.94
C LEU A 690 8.82 -8.09 -28.21
N PRO A 691 7.91 -7.28 -28.81
CA PRO A 691 8.13 -6.69 -30.13
C PRO A 691 9.40 -5.83 -30.22
N LYS A 692 10.08 -5.88 -31.36
CA LYS A 692 11.43 -5.30 -31.54
C LYS A 692 11.52 -3.79 -31.32
N ASP A 693 10.43 -3.07 -31.57
CA ASP A 693 10.27 -1.62 -31.42
C ASP A 693 10.98 -1.04 -30.18
N ALA A 694 11.67 0.09 -30.37
CA ALA A 694 12.48 0.74 -29.36
C ALA A 694 11.72 1.09 -28.07
N LYS A 695 10.40 1.30 -28.11
CA LYS A 695 9.58 1.54 -26.91
C LYS A 695 9.61 0.36 -25.92
N TYR A 696 9.82 -0.87 -26.41
CA TYR A 696 9.94 -2.06 -25.57
C TYR A 696 11.36 -2.31 -25.04
N ASN A 697 12.37 -1.53 -25.43
CA ASN A 697 13.72 -1.67 -24.85
C ASN A 697 13.75 -1.32 -23.35
N THR A 698 12.94 -0.35 -22.91
CA THR A 698 12.77 -0.05 -21.47
C THR A 698 12.05 -1.18 -20.75
N ALA A 699 11.07 -1.81 -21.41
CA ALA A 699 10.36 -2.97 -20.87
C ALA A 699 11.30 -4.17 -20.67
N ARG A 700 12.12 -4.53 -21.68
CA ARG A 700 13.15 -5.59 -21.56
C ARG A 700 14.07 -5.37 -20.35
N LYS A 701 14.54 -4.13 -20.14
CA LYS A 701 15.39 -3.80 -18.97
C LYS A 701 14.68 -3.95 -17.63
N LYS A 702 13.36 -3.70 -17.55
CA LYS A 702 12.58 -3.91 -16.31
C LYS A 702 12.22 -5.38 -16.09
N LEU A 703 11.98 -6.15 -17.16
CA LEU A 703 11.82 -7.61 -17.10
C LEU A 703 13.11 -8.30 -16.65
N GLN A 704 14.27 -7.84 -17.12
CA GLN A 704 15.58 -8.33 -16.68
C GLN A 704 15.77 -8.13 -15.16
N ILE A 705 15.53 -6.91 -14.65
CA ILE A 705 15.57 -6.60 -13.22
C ILE A 705 14.59 -7.47 -12.42
N LEU A 706 13.37 -7.67 -12.94
CA LEU A 706 12.37 -8.53 -12.30
C LEU A 706 12.82 -10.00 -12.25
N LYS A 707 13.45 -10.51 -13.33
CA LYS A 707 14.02 -11.86 -13.37
C LYS A 707 15.17 -12.02 -12.38
N GLU A 708 16.09 -11.06 -12.32
CA GLU A 708 17.21 -11.05 -11.36
C GLU A 708 16.68 -11.11 -9.92
N PHE A 709 15.72 -10.24 -9.58
CA PHE A 709 15.12 -10.18 -8.25
C PHE A 709 14.37 -11.48 -7.88
N LEU A 710 13.53 -12.00 -8.79
CA LEU A 710 12.80 -13.26 -8.57
C LEU A 710 13.74 -14.48 -8.50
N SER A 711 14.85 -14.47 -9.26
CA SER A 711 15.86 -15.54 -9.23
C SER A 711 16.63 -15.60 -7.91
N ASP A 712 16.91 -14.46 -7.28
CA ASP A 712 17.51 -14.43 -5.94
C ASP A 712 16.48 -14.76 -4.84
N TYR A 713 15.21 -14.35 -5.02
CA TYR A 713 14.12 -14.70 -4.10
C TYR A 713 13.73 -16.18 -4.11
N TYR A 714 13.90 -16.90 -5.23
CA TYR A 714 13.57 -18.33 -5.35
C TYR A 714 14.11 -19.17 -4.19
N PHE A 715 15.38 -18.96 -3.81
CA PHE A 715 16.06 -19.76 -2.79
C PHE A 715 15.41 -19.62 -1.42
N ILE A 716 15.16 -18.39 -0.95
CA ILE A 716 14.52 -18.16 0.36
C ILE A 716 13.04 -18.60 0.34
N LEU A 717 12.32 -18.40 -0.76
CA LEU A 717 10.92 -18.83 -0.90
C LEU A 717 10.78 -20.36 -0.79
N ARG A 718 11.66 -21.11 -1.47
CA ARG A 718 11.70 -22.58 -1.34
C ARG A 718 12.00 -23.05 0.08
N GLN A 719 12.86 -22.35 0.84
CA GLN A 719 13.09 -22.68 2.25
C GLN A 719 11.89 -22.33 3.15
N PHE A 720 11.11 -21.29 2.84
CA PHE A 720 9.84 -21.00 3.55
C PHE A 720 8.80 -22.11 3.33
N GLU A 721 8.66 -22.62 2.10
CA GLU A 721 7.78 -23.76 1.80
C GLU A 721 8.22 -25.02 2.57
N GLN A 722 9.51 -25.37 2.47
CA GLN A 722 10.10 -26.51 3.18
C GLN A 722 9.94 -26.40 4.70
N MET A 723 10.06 -25.18 5.27
CA MET A 723 9.84 -24.91 6.69
C MET A 723 8.39 -25.19 7.12
N LYS A 724 7.37 -24.86 6.31
CA LYS A 724 5.97 -25.21 6.61
C LYS A 724 5.75 -26.73 6.56
N VAL A 725 6.42 -27.45 5.64
CA VAL A 725 6.35 -28.91 5.55
C VAL A 725 7.05 -29.60 6.74
N GLN A 726 8.22 -29.13 7.15
CA GLN A 726 9.03 -29.79 8.19
C GLN A 726 8.64 -29.41 9.63
N PHE A 727 8.14 -28.18 9.84
CA PHE A 727 7.99 -27.60 11.18
C PHE A 727 6.60 -26.98 11.42
N ALA A 728 5.54 -27.48 10.77
CA ALA A 728 4.16 -27.07 11.04
C ALA A 728 3.80 -27.19 12.53
N ASP A 729 3.05 -26.22 13.05
CA ASP A 729 2.53 -26.11 14.44
C ASP A 729 3.55 -26.19 15.60
N MET A 730 4.82 -26.52 15.36
CA MET A 730 5.86 -26.64 16.39
C MET A 730 6.38 -25.25 16.80
N LYS A 731 6.37 -24.95 18.10
CA LYS A 731 6.98 -23.71 18.65
C LYS A 731 8.45 -23.95 19.03
N PRO A 732 9.40 -23.02 18.75
CA PRO A 732 10.81 -23.12 19.15
C PRO A 732 11.07 -23.21 20.68
N GLY A 733 10.93 -24.40 21.28
CA GLY A 733 11.30 -24.63 22.67
C GLY A 733 12.82 -24.77 22.87
N LYS A 734 13.42 -24.05 23.82
CA LYS A 734 14.89 -24.01 24.05
C LYS A 734 15.58 -25.40 24.15
N ARG A 735 14.91 -26.41 24.71
CA ARG A 735 15.40 -27.81 24.78
C ARG A 735 15.21 -28.56 23.45
N GLN A 736 14.10 -28.31 22.77
CA GLN A 736 13.75 -28.94 21.49
C GLN A 736 14.63 -28.41 20.35
N LEU A 737 14.88 -27.11 20.28
CA LEU A 737 15.69 -26.47 19.24
C LEU A 737 17.10 -27.09 19.17
N ARG A 738 17.76 -27.26 20.33
CA ARG A 738 19.05 -27.95 20.46
C ARG A 738 19.01 -29.43 20.03
N ARG A 739 17.87 -30.12 20.23
CA ARG A 739 17.70 -31.51 19.77
C ARG A 739 17.54 -31.57 18.26
N ILE A 740 16.72 -30.69 17.68
CA ILE A 740 16.52 -30.60 16.22
C ILE A 740 17.85 -30.24 15.53
N GLN A 741 18.58 -29.26 16.06
CA GLN A 741 19.91 -28.87 15.55
C GLN A 741 20.88 -30.06 15.45
N ARG A 742 20.89 -30.96 16.46
CA ARG A 742 21.68 -32.20 16.43
C ARG A 742 21.11 -33.24 15.46
N GLN A 743 19.79 -33.38 15.36
CA GLN A 743 19.14 -34.28 14.40
C GLN A 743 19.49 -33.93 12.94
N THR A 744 19.63 -32.64 12.62
CA THR A 744 20.06 -32.16 11.30
C THR A 744 21.51 -32.54 10.98
N VAL A 745 22.37 -32.73 11.98
CA VAL A 745 23.74 -33.25 11.77
C VAL A 745 23.68 -34.71 11.33
N ASN A 746 22.91 -35.55 12.03
CA ASN A 746 22.75 -36.96 11.69
C ASN A 746 22.20 -37.16 10.26
N TYR A 747 21.25 -36.32 9.82
CA TYR A 747 20.71 -36.33 8.45
C TYR A 747 21.72 -35.90 7.37
N ASN A 748 22.86 -35.32 7.76
CA ASN A 748 23.97 -34.99 6.87
C ASN A 748 25.09 -36.05 6.90
N THR A 749 24.97 -37.11 7.72
CA THR A 749 25.96 -38.17 7.88
C THR A 749 25.35 -39.53 7.58
N GLU A 750 24.92 -39.74 6.34
CA GLU A 750 24.73 -41.07 5.75
C GLU A 750 25.81 -41.30 4.68
N TYR A 751 26.46 -42.47 4.73
CA TYR A 751 27.58 -42.89 3.86
C TYR A 751 28.90 -42.11 4.01
N ASP A 752 29.43 -42.11 5.23
CA ASP A 752 30.77 -42.69 5.42
C ASP A 752 30.63 -43.83 6.46
N SER A 753 31.48 -44.86 6.40
CA SER A 753 31.14 -46.21 6.93
C SER A 753 31.86 -46.62 8.24
N GLU A 754 31.19 -47.50 9.01
CA GLU A 754 31.67 -48.17 10.25
C GLU A 754 31.74 -47.22 11.48
N GLU A 755 31.51 -47.63 12.73
CA GLU A 755 31.45 -48.97 13.35
C GLU A 755 30.32 -49.02 14.43
N TYR A 756 29.96 -50.22 14.92
CA TYR A 756 28.95 -50.41 15.99
C TYR A 756 29.44 -49.93 17.38
N VAL A 757 28.56 -49.28 18.13
CA VAL A 757 28.40 -49.53 19.58
C VAL A 757 26.90 -49.62 19.86
N ASP A 758 26.52 -50.63 20.65
CA ASP A 758 25.15 -50.95 21.04
C ASP A 758 25.08 -50.82 22.57
N ASP A 759 24.34 -49.83 23.07
CA ASP A 759 24.18 -49.52 24.50
C ASP A 759 22.67 -49.42 24.82
N GLU A 760 22.01 -50.56 24.95
CA GLU A 760 20.72 -50.68 25.65
C GLU A 760 20.97 -50.62 27.17
N GLU A 761 20.61 -49.53 27.83
CA GLU A 761 20.42 -49.48 29.30
C GLU A 761 19.04 -48.89 29.62
N ASP A 762 18.38 -49.46 30.64
CA ASP A 762 16.97 -49.26 30.96
C ASP A 762 16.59 -47.86 31.48
N ASP A 763 15.43 -47.35 31.04
CA ASP A 763 14.61 -46.38 31.79
C ASP A 763 13.49 -47.17 32.50
N GLU A 764 13.71 -47.57 33.76
CA GLU A 764 12.70 -48.28 34.57
C GLU A 764 11.42 -47.43 34.81
N ALA A 765 10.27 -48.10 34.82
CA ALA A 765 8.96 -47.45 34.94
C ALA A 765 8.54 -47.21 36.40
N ASP A 766 9.06 -46.14 37.00
CA ASP A 766 8.73 -45.72 38.37
C ASP A 766 7.27 -45.20 38.48
N ILE A 767 6.34 -46.12 38.69
CA ILE A 767 4.95 -45.84 39.09
C ILE A 767 4.89 -45.84 40.62
N TYR A 768 4.66 -44.67 41.21
CA TYR A 768 4.24 -44.55 42.61
C TYR A 768 2.99 -43.67 42.72
N ASP A 769 1.84 -44.33 42.70
CA ASP A 769 0.60 -43.87 43.32
C ASP A 769 0.34 -44.82 44.50
N ASP A 770 0.25 -44.28 45.71
CA ASP A 770 -0.25 -45.01 46.88
C ASP A 770 -0.81 -44.00 47.89
N ASN A 771 -2.11 -44.06 48.12
CA ASN A 771 -2.77 -43.43 49.26
C ASN A 771 -2.96 -44.51 50.32
N ASP A 772 -2.60 -44.23 51.57
CA ASP A 772 -3.27 -44.69 52.83
C ASP A 772 -2.31 -44.59 54.03
N ASN A 773 -2.74 -44.51 55.30
CA ASN A 773 -3.97 -43.95 55.90
C ASN A 773 -3.77 -43.90 57.44
N ASP A 774 -4.44 -42.96 58.14
CA ASP A 774 -4.72 -42.96 59.60
C ASP A 774 -3.52 -42.99 60.62
N SER A 775 -3.64 -42.61 61.91
CA SER A 775 -4.68 -41.88 62.67
C SER A 775 -4.17 -41.34 64.04
N SER A 776 -4.90 -40.34 64.58
CA SER A 776 -5.25 -40.16 66.02
C SER A 776 -4.30 -39.45 67.03
N PHE A 777 -4.95 -39.00 68.13
CA PHE A 777 -4.50 -38.35 69.38
C PHE A 777 -3.79 -36.97 69.29
N ASP A 778 -4.31 -35.83 69.77
CA ASP A 778 -5.17 -35.41 70.92
C ASP A 778 -4.42 -34.94 72.18
N ASP A 779 -4.46 -33.64 72.45
CA ASP A 779 -4.67 -33.00 73.78
C ASP A 779 -4.97 -31.48 73.59
N GLY A 780 -5.37 -30.77 74.65
CA GLY A 780 -4.97 -29.37 74.82
C GLY A 780 -6.04 -28.28 74.63
N ARG A 781 -7.16 -28.34 75.38
CA ARG A 781 -8.04 -27.17 75.55
C ARG A 781 -7.30 -25.97 76.16
N VAL A 782 -7.57 -24.74 75.69
CA VAL A 782 -8.13 -23.65 76.54
C VAL A 782 -8.66 -22.48 75.72
N LYS A 783 -9.73 -21.86 76.22
CA LYS A 783 -10.47 -20.73 75.61
C LYS A 783 -9.72 -19.39 75.75
N ARG A 784 -9.97 -18.46 74.82
CA ARG A 784 -10.70 -17.21 75.12
C ARG A 784 -11.30 -16.55 73.87
N GLN A 785 -12.27 -15.67 74.10
CA GLN A 785 -13.15 -15.05 73.11
C GLN A 785 -13.01 -13.52 73.12
N ARG A 786 -13.51 -12.89 72.03
CA ARG A 786 -13.74 -11.45 71.83
C ARG A 786 -12.46 -10.60 71.64
N THR A 787 -12.53 -9.50 70.92
CA THR A 787 -13.70 -8.89 70.22
C THR A 787 -13.72 -9.19 68.74
#